data_AF-A0A9D0XJL4-F1
#
_entry.id   AF-A0A9D0XJL4-F1
#
_cell.length_a   1.000
_cell.length_b   1.000
_cell.length_c   1.000
_cell.angle_alpha   90.00
_cell.angle_beta   90.00
_cell.angle_gamma   90.00
#
_symmetry.space_group_name_H-M   'P 1'
#
loop_
_entity.id
_entity.type
_entity.pdbx_description
1 polymer ?
#
loop_
_entity_poly.entity_id
_entity_poly.type
_entity_poly.pdbx_seq_one_letter_code
_entity_poly.pdbx_strand_id
1 'polypeptide(L)'
;QPYTKGSDFEFVPYFALTTLKEKVKQHPEDPLYKLLLHKMYLDAFEINNAERVLKPLLEKAPENYLYLLSMNLLYGKAENETLQNKYYDLLTKHYPKDRDILANDISKYQKEKNKTKVKELIDEYLKRYSTPYIELVYQILVDKLDENYEAAIRKINKLYAKYPYDYYAVAAKYEITSAVYNNPQAARVVLRDFLKKNFNYSIASELANNYVENGLPRKAINLYEEIAELLDYSMYPYTNISNIYARQSDYDEAIAVAKKIIANRPYDHETLASLGFFYMQKEDKKKALHYYEKALSYYPFDAETNDKIRELKGLSTSLELVENLKPEDIIAAYEKDFTPSLKKPYDIVLDEKTTILFKSKATAKVQHYILKLNTEQALKDWQRWNIGRTSGMKLTINEAKNIKTNGNTIDAERHGAEVVFTNLEVGDYIYLYYTEQQRSGGKSDLFVSDHFSLNSYYPIYRKRYTVLSEKGLDLVYETINTDMKPEQSEVEGFVKYQWKVLNPELLEDEPNSPSFSDIAQRIHISLGNSWYDIAEWYNDLSGHQARADYTIEQINKELFEGKNYSDEEKAKVIYDFVCKTIQYSSIDFRQSSYIPQKAADVYHSRLGDCKDISTLYAAIARKAGLNADLVLINTRNNGQKDVLLPSLNFN
;
A
#
# COMPACT_ATOMS: atom_id res chain seq x y z
N GLN A 1 -24.04 5.49 9.95
CA GLN A 1 -25.40 5.70 9.42
C GLN A 1 -25.37 5.36 7.94
N PRO A 2 -26.34 4.58 7.40
CA PRO A 2 -26.44 4.41 5.97
C PRO A 2 -26.70 5.79 5.34
N TYR A 3 -25.96 6.10 4.28
CA TYR A 3 -26.14 7.32 3.49
C TYR A 3 -27.58 7.34 2.97
N THR A 4 -28.46 8.10 3.60
CA THR A 4 -29.74 8.47 3.02
C THR A 4 -29.44 9.43 1.89
N LYS A 5 -29.66 8.97 0.65
CA LYS A 5 -29.53 9.76 -0.57
C LYS A 5 -30.42 11.00 -0.44
N GLY A 6 -29.83 12.11 0.01
CA GLY A 6 -30.52 13.38 0.13
C GLY A 6 -30.92 13.85 -1.27
N SER A 7 -32.18 14.28 -1.40
CA SER A 7 -32.82 15.05 -2.49
C SER A 7 -32.40 14.75 -3.93
N ASP A 8 -33.37 14.51 -4.81
CA ASP A 8 -33.16 14.51 -6.26
C ASP A 8 -32.45 15.80 -6.70
N PHE A 9 -31.13 15.74 -6.88
CA PHE A 9 -30.36 16.82 -7.46
C PHE A 9 -30.65 16.81 -8.95
N GLU A 10 -31.22 17.90 -9.46
CA GLU A 10 -31.29 18.11 -10.90
C GLU A 10 -29.88 18.37 -11.41
N PHE A 11 -29.32 17.39 -12.11
CA PHE A 11 -27.98 17.50 -12.69
C PHE A 11 -28.05 18.53 -13.81
N VAL A 12 -27.66 19.77 -13.52
CA VAL A 12 -27.57 20.80 -14.55
C VAL A 12 -26.43 20.41 -15.49
N PRO A 13 -26.71 20.07 -16.77
CA PRO A 13 -25.67 19.65 -17.68
C PRO A 13 -24.68 20.80 -17.87
N TYR A 14 -23.39 20.51 -17.76
CA TYR A 14 -22.35 21.51 -17.99
C TYR A 14 -22.53 22.12 -19.39
N PHE A 15 -22.81 23.43 -19.47
CA PHE A 15 -23.29 24.07 -20.69
C PHE A 15 -22.38 23.82 -21.90
N ALA A 16 -21.06 23.77 -21.69
CA ALA A 16 -20.08 23.51 -22.72
C ALA A 16 -20.23 22.09 -23.29
N LEU A 17 -20.53 21.10 -22.44
CA LEU A 17 -20.74 19.72 -22.86
C LEU A 17 -22.00 19.59 -23.72
N THR A 18 -23.11 20.21 -23.29
CA THR A 18 -24.36 20.23 -24.07
C THR A 18 -24.17 20.91 -25.42
N THR A 19 -23.52 22.06 -25.42
CA THR A 19 -23.24 22.85 -26.65
C THR A 19 -22.38 22.05 -27.62
N LEU A 20 -21.30 21.43 -27.15
CA LEU A 20 -20.39 20.65 -27.99
C LEU A 20 -21.02 19.36 -28.51
N LYS A 21 -21.87 18.69 -27.73
CA LYS A 21 -22.68 17.55 -28.20
C LYS A 21 -23.53 17.97 -29.40
N GLU A 22 -24.20 19.11 -29.31
CA GLU A 22 -25.05 19.59 -30.40
C GLU A 22 -24.24 20.03 -31.63
N LYS A 23 -23.09 20.68 -31.42
CA LYS A 23 -22.16 21.01 -32.52
C LYS A 23 -21.62 19.78 -33.23
N VAL A 24 -21.30 18.71 -32.51
CA VAL A 24 -20.87 17.44 -33.13
C VAL A 24 -22.02 16.79 -33.92
N LYS A 25 -23.27 16.89 -33.48
CA LYS A 25 -24.42 16.41 -34.28
C LYS A 25 -24.62 17.24 -35.55
N GLN A 26 -24.49 18.56 -35.46
CA GLN A 26 -24.64 19.48 -36.61
C GLN A 26 -23.48 19.36 -37.60
N HIS A 27 -22.28 19.04 -37.11
CA HIS A 27 -21.05 18.97 -37.89
C HIS A 27 -20.31 17.65 -37.60
N PRO A 28 -20.89 16.50 -38.00
CA PRO A 28 -20.38 15.18 -37.60
C PRO A 28 -19.02 14.83 -38.21
N GLU A 29 -18.58 15.50 -39.27
CA GLU A 29 -17.25 15.29 -39.87
C GLU A 29 -16.19 16.29 -39.38
N ASP A 30 -16.56 17.31 -38.59
CA ASP A 30 -15.60 18.30 -38.10
C ASP A 30 -14.79 17.73 -36.91
N PRO A 31 -13.47 17.52 -37.07
CA PRO A 31 -12.65 16.95 -36.03
C PRO A 31 -12.45 17.90 -34.83
N LEU A 32 -12.59 19.22 -35.01
CA LEU A 32 -12.37 20.19 -33.95
C LEU A 32 -13.45 20.08 -32.87
N TYR A 33 -14.73 20.03 -33.25
CA TYR A 33 -15.81 19.88 -32.28
C TYR A 33 -15.72 18.55 -31.53
N LYS A 34 -15.30 17.48 -32.21
CA LYS A 34 -15.05 16.18 -31.57
C LYS A 34 -13.87 16.23 -30.60
N LEU A 35 -12.77 16.88 -30.95
CA LEU A 35 -11.62 17.04 -30.06
C LEU A 35 -11.97 17.87 -28.81
N LEU A 36 -12.73 18.96 -28.99
CA LEU A 36 -13.22 19.78 -27.89
C LEU A 36 -14.20 19.00 -27.00
N LEU A 37 -15.10 18.21 -27.61
CA LEU A 37 -16.03 17.35 -26.87
C LEU A 37 -15.28 16.27 -26.08
N HIS A 38 -14.28 15.62 -26.68
CA HIS A 38 -13.38 14.70 -25.99
C HIS A 38 -12.74 15.35 -24.76
N LYS A 39 -12.18 16.57 -24.92
CA LYS A 39 -11.59 17.30 -23.81
C LYS A 39 -12.60 17.58 -22.70
N MET A 40 -13.81 17.99 -23.03
CA MET A 40 -14.86 18.23 -22.02
C MET A 40 -15.28 16.95 -21.31
N TYR A 41 -15.41 15.82 -22.01
CA TYR A 41 -15.64 14.54 -21.36
C TYR A 41 -14.47 14.16 -20.43
N LEU A 42 -13.24 14.39 -20.87
CA LEU A 42 -12.06 14.12 -20.05
C LEU A 42 -12.07 14.98 -18.79
N ASP A 43 -12.34 16.29 -18.90
CA ASP A 43 -12.43 17.22 -17.79
C ASP A 43 -13.54 16.82 -16.80
N ALA A 44 -14.67 16.31 -17.31
CA ALA A 44 -15.79 15.77 -16.54
C ALA A 44 -15.58 14.33 -16.01
N PHE A 45 -14.38 13.74 -16.18
CA PHE A 45 -14.06 12.36 -15.81
C PHE A 45 -14.92 11.27 -16.50
N GLU A 46 -15.54 11.60 -17.64
CA GLU A 46 -16.28 10.65 -18.48
C GLU A 46 -15.35 9.94 -19.49
N ILE A 47 -14.41 9.15 -18.97
CA ILE A 47 -13.33 8.51 -19.75
C ILE A 47 -13.85 7.74 -20.98
N ASN A 48 -14.88 6.91 -20.81
CA ASN A 48 -15.44 6.09 -21.91
C ASN A 48 -16.02 6.96 -23.04
N ASN A 49 -16.68 8.07 -22.70
CA ASN A 49 -17.24 8.97 -23.70
C ASN A 49 -16.13 9.77 -24.40
N ALA A 50 -15.10 10.19 -23.65
CA ALA A 50 -13.93 10.83 -24.21
C ALA A 50 -13.23 9.91 -25.23
N GLU A 51 -13.03 8.63 -24.89
CA GLU A 51 -12.41 7.66 -25.81
C GLU A 51 -13.27 7.45 -27.06
N ARG A 52 -14.58 7.22 -26.88
CA ARG A 52 -15.52 6.94 -27.97
C ARG A 52 -15.56 8.04 -29.03
N VAL A 53 -15.39 9.31 -28.63
CA VAL A 53 -15.37 10.44 -29.57
C VAL A 53 -14.05 10.53 -30.34
N LEU A 54 -12.92 10.25 -29.68
CA LEU A 54 -11.59 10.46 -30.25
C LEU A 54 -11.07 9.26 -31.06
N LYS A 55 -11.40 8.03 -30.67
CA LYS A 55 -10.88 6.80 -31.31
C LYS A 55 -11.11 6.76 -32.82
N PRO A 56 -12.31 7.08 -33.36
CA PRO A 56 -12.51 7.08 -34.82
C PRO A 56 -11.68 8.13 -35.55
N LEU A 57 -11.37 9.27 -34.91
CA LEU A 57 -10.48 10.27 -35.49
C LEU A 57 -9.04 9.76 -35.55
N LEU A 58 -8.59 9.09 -34.50
CA LEU A 58 -7.28 8.46 -34.46
C LEU A 58 -7.16 7.34 -35.51
N GLU A 59 -8.19 6.51 -35.70
CA GLU A 59 -8.18 5.47 -36.74
C GLU A 59 -8.04 6.05 -38.15
N LYS A 60 -8.70 7.18 -38.43
CA LYS A 60 -8.56 7.91 -39.71
C LYS A 60 -7.20 8.60 -39.86
N ALA A 61 -6.57 9.02 -38.77
CA ALA A 61 -5.30 9.73 -38.76
C ALA A 61 -4.39 9.24 -37.62
N PRO A 62 -3.80 8.04 -37.75
CA PRO A 62 -3.13 7.34 -36.63
C PRO A 62 -1.86 8.02 -36.15
N GLU A 63 -1.26 8.87 -36.99
CA GLU A 63 -0.05 9.60 -36.67
C GLU A 63 -0.35 11.03 -36.17
N ASN A 64 -1.60 11.47 -36.08
CA ASN A 64 -1.90 12.85 -35.72
C ASN A 64 -1.49 13.16 -34.27
N TYR A 65 -0.57 14.12 -34.11
CA TYR A 65 -0.03 14.54 -32.81
C TYR A 65 -1.11 14.82 -31.75
N LEU A 66 -2.11 15.64 -32.08
CA LEU A 66 -3.13 16.05 -31.11
C LEU A 66 -3.98 14.87 -30.65
N TYR A 67 -4.27 13.91 -31.53
CA TYR A 67 -5.04 12.73 -31.17
C TYR A 67 -4.22 11.76 -30.32
N LEU A 68 -2.95 11.54 -30.65
CA LEU A 68 -2.05 10.72 -29.85
C LEU A 68 -1.82 11.33 -28.46
N LEU A 69 -1.60 12.64 -28.37
CA LEU A 69 -1.47 13.36 -27.11
C LEU A 69 -2.75 13.29 -26.28
N SER A 70 -3.90 13.50 -26.92
CA SER A 70 -5.19 13.44 -26.22
C SER A 70 -5.50 12.04 -25.69
N MET A 71 -5.12 10.98 -26.42
CA MET A 71 -5.21 9.60 -25.90
C MET A 71 -4.22 9.35 -24.76
N ASN A 72 -2.98 9.81 -24.87
CA ASN A 72 -2.01 9.70 -23.77
C ASN A 72 -2.53 10.38 -22.48
N LEU A 73 -3.09 11.60 -22.59
CA LEU A 73 -3.69 12.32 -21.47
C LEU A 73 -4.93 11.63 -20.93
N LEU A 74 -5.77 11.08 -21.81
CA LEU A 74 -6.96 10.30 -21.40
C LEU A 74 -6.56 9.11 -20.54
N TYR A 75 -5.58 8.32 -20.97
CA TYR A 75 -5.18 7.14 -20.23
C TYR A 75 -4.36 7.46 -18.99
N GLY A 76 -3.64 8.58 -18.95
CA GLY A 76 -3.08 9.12 -17.70
C GLY A 76 -4.17 9.45 -16.68
N LYS A 77 -5.26 10.12 -17.10
CA LYS A 77 -6.39 10.44 -16.21
C LYS A 77 -7.22 9.21 -15.82
N ALA A 78 -7.23 8.19 -16.66
CA ALA A 78 -7.87 6.91 -16.38
C ALA A 78 -7.03 5.97 -15.49
N GLU A 79 -5.82 6.41 -15.11
CA GLU A 79 -4.82 5.64 -14.37
C GLU A 79 -4.45 4.33 -15.08
N ASN A 80 -4.37 4.38 -16.42
CA ASN A 80 -4.02 3.26 -17.28
C ASN A 80 -2.64 3.46 -17.89
N GLU A 81 -1.60 3.10 -17.13
CA GLU A 81 -0.20 3.31 -17.51
C GLU A 81 0.17 2.56 -18.80
N THR A 82 -0.36 1.35 -19.01
CA THR A 82 -0.04 0.54 -20.20
C THR A 82 -0.42 1.28 -21.48
N LEU A 83 -1.67 1.74 -21.56
CA LEU A 83 -2.13 2.47 -22.73
C LEU A 83 -1.51 3.85 -22.81
N GLN A 84 -1.35 4.54 -21.70
CA GLN A 84 -0.64 5.81 -21.67
C GLN A 84 0.75 5.67 -22.30
N ASN A 85 1.53 4.66 -21.90
CA ASN A 85 2.86 4.36 -22.44
C ASN A 85 2.81 3.98 -23.92
N LYS A 86 1.84 3.17 -24.36
CA LYS A 86 1.65 2.86 -25.78
C LYS A 86 1.49 4.14 -26.62
N TYR A 87 0.65 5.08 -26.19
CA TYR A 87 0.45 6.34 -26.91
C TYR A 87 1.65 7.27 -26.79
N TYR A 88 2.37 7.23 -25.67
CA TYR A 88 3.65 7.92 -25.52
C TYR A 88 4.70 7.38 -26.50
N ASP A 89 4.83 6.07 -26.66
CA ASP A 89 5.76 5.44 -27.61
C ASP A 89 5.43 5.80 -29.06
N LEU A 90 4.14 5.88 -29.40
CA LEU A 90 3.70 6.37 -30.70
C LEU A 90 4.08 7.84 -30.91
N LEU A 91 3.87 8.71 -29.90
CA LEU A 91 4.33 10.10 -29.96
C LEU A 91 5.84 10.17 -30.16
N THR A 92 6.62 9.39 -29.42
CA THR A 92 8.08 9.33 -29.56
C THR A 92 8.51 8.81 -30.93
N LYS A 93 7.81 7.82 -31.48
CA LYS A 93 8.11 7.27 -32.81
C LYS A 93 7.85 8.27 -33.94
N HIS A 94 6.72 8.95 -33.92
CA HIS A 94 6.30 9.86 -35.00
C HIS A 94 6.85 11.28 -34.81
N TYR A 95 7.10 11.68 -33.57
CA TYR A 95 7.55 13.02 -33.17
C TYR A 95 8.74 12.97 -32.20
N PRO A 96 9.84 12.26 -32.52
CA PRO A 96 10.99 12.04 -31.62
C PRO A 96 11.72 13.32 -31.20
N LYS A 97 11.42 14.43 -31.87
CA LYS A 97 12.07 15.73 -31.67
C LYS A 97 11.08 16.80 -31.22
N ASP A 98 9.86 16.39 -30.87
CA ASP A 98 8.89 17.26 -30.22
C ASP A 98 9.42 17.73 -28.86
N ARG A 99 8.95 18.91 -28.44
CA ARG A 99 9.36 19.54 -27.20
C ARG A 99 9.10 18.62 -25.99
N ASP A 100 7.90 18.07 -25.88
CA ASP A 100 7.49 17.33 -24.69
C ASP A 100 8.14 15.95 -24.65
N ILE A 101 8.31 15.30 -25.82
CA ILE A 101 9.06 14.05 -25.95
C ILE A 101 10.52 14.21 -25.52
N LEU A 102 11.22 15.23 -26.04
CA LEU A 102 12.62 15.46 -25.67
C LEU A 102 12.77 15.77 -24.17
N ALA A 103 11.86 16.56 -23.60
CA ALA A 103 11.87 16.86 -22.16
C ALA A 103 11.66 15.60 -21.30
N ASN A 104 10.72 14.74 -21.68
CA ASN A 104 10.43 13.50 -20.97
C ASN A 104 11.58 12.48 -21.11
N ASP A 105 12.19 12.37 -22.28
CA ASP A 105 13.36 11.51 -22.49
C ASP A 105 14.58 12.00 -21.69
N ILE A 106 14.79 13.32 -21.59
CA ILE A 106 15.81 13.89 -20.69
C ILE A 106 15.54 13.42 -19.24
N SER A 107 14.31 13.56 -18.76
CA SER A 107 13.94 13.11 -17.40
C SER A 107 14.14 11.62 -17.19
N LYS A 108 13.77 10.78 -18.17
CA LYS A 108 13.96 9.32 -18.14
C LYS A 108 15.45 8.97 -18.00
N TYR A 109 16.29 9.48 -18.89
CA TYR A 109 17.73 9.15 -18.88
C TYR A 109 18.48 9.76 -17.68
N GLN A 110 17.96 10.84 -17.08
CA GLN A 110 18.44 11.32 -15.78
C GLN A 110 18.22 10.29 -14.66
N LYS A 111 17.03 9.67 -14.60
CA LYS A 111 16.72 8.61 -13.62
C LYS A 111 17.59 7.37 -13.83
N GLU A 112 17.86 7.01 -15.09
CA GLU A 112 18.77 5.93 -15.48
C GLU A 112 20.26 6.28 -15.28
N LYS A 113 20.57 7.51 -14.84
CA LYS A 113 21.95 8.04 -14.65
C LYS A 113 22.82 8.01 -15.91
N ASN A 114 22.21 8.01 -17.10
CA ASN A 114 22.93 8.02 -18.38
C ASN A 114 23.31 9.46 -18.76
N LYS A 115 24.41 9.96 -18.18
CA LYS A 115 24.89 11.35 -18.35
C LYS A 115 25.10 11.73 -19.83
N THR A 116 25.70 10.84 -20.63
CA THR A 116 25.97 11.07 -22.06
C THR A 116 24.68 11.32 -22.82
N LYS A 117 23.69 10.44 -22.63
CA LYS A 117 22.42 10.55 -23.37
C LYS A 117 21.64 11.80 -22.99
N VAL A 118 21.64 12.16 -21.71
CA VAL A 118 21.00 13.40 -21.24
C VAL A 118 21.59 14.63 -21.95
N LYS A 119 22.91 14.72 -22.08
CA LYS A 119 23.55 15.86 -22.77
C LYS A 119 23.21 15.93 -24.25
N GLU A 120 23.26 14.79 -24.95
CA GLU A 120 22.85 14.73 -26.38
C GLU A 120 21.42 15.24 -26.58
N LEU A 121 20.51 14.82 -25.70
CA LEU A 121 19.09 15.23 -25.77
C LEU A 121 18.91 16.71 -25.42
N ILE A 122 19.66 17.23 -24.46
CA ILE A 122 19.69 18.66 -24.13
C ILE A 122 20.18 19.47 -25.33
N ASP A 123 21.26 19.05 -25.99
CA ASP A 123 21.79 19.74 -27.17
C ASP A 123 20.76 19.77 -28.31
N GLU A 124 20.08 18.66 -28.58
CA GLU A 124 19.00 18.60 -29.58
C GLU A 124 17.80 19.47 -29.17
N TYR A 125 17.44 19.50 -27.88
CA TYR A 125 16.36 20.35 -27.35
C TYR A 125 16.71 21.83 -27.54
N LEU A 126 17.89 22.26 -27.11
CA LEU A 126 18.34 23.65 -27.19
C LEU A 126 18.49 24.11 -28.64
N LYS A 127 18.93 23.23 -29.55
CA LYS A 127 19.00 23.56 -30.98
C LYS A 127 17.65 23.97 -31.58
N ARG A 128 16.53 23.47 -31.04
CA ARG A 128 15.17 23.68 -31.58
C ARG A 128 14.34 24.68 -30.79
N TYR A 129 14.44 24.60 -29.46
CA TYR A 129 13.54 25.26 -28.52
C TYR A 129 14.30 26.16 -27.53
N SER A 130 15.57 26.48 -27.81
CA SER A 130 16.33 27.37 -26.93
C SER A 130 15.65 28.73 -26.84
N THR A 131 15.49 29.14 -25.59
CA THR A 131 15.23 30.51 -25.19
C THR A 131 16.24 30.83 -24.10
N PRO A 132 16.52 32.12 -23.81
CA PRO A 132 17.45 32.47 -22.73
C PRO A 132 17.08 31.89 -21.36
N TYR A 133 15.81 31.53 -21.13
CA TYR A 133 15.37 30.82 -19.93
C TYR A 133 15.75 29.33 -19.98
N ILE A 134 15.28 28.63 -21.01
CA ILE A 134 15.48 27.19 -21.20
C ILE A 134 16.98 26.85 -21.26
N GLU A 135 17.77 27.67 -21.94
CA GLU A 135 19.22 27.51 -22.02
C GLU A 135 19.88 27.51 -20.64
N LEU A 136 19.51 28.46 -19.77
CA LEU A 136 20.03 28.51 -18.41
C LEU A 136 19.62 27.27 -17.60
N VAL A 137 18.35 26.85 -17.67
CA VAL A 137 17.85 25.68 -16.94
C VAL A 137 18.61 24.41 -17.32
N TYR A 138 18.78 24.14 -18.60
CA TYR A 138 19.47 22.94 -19.05
C TYR A 138 20.99 23.02 -18.87
N GLN A 139 21.62 24.19 -19.02
CA GLN A 139 23.04 24.33 -18.72
C GLN A 139 23.35 24.13 -17.23
N ILE A 140 22.45 24.53 -16.31
CA ILE A 140 22.57 24.20 -14.89
C ILE A 140 22.57 22.68 -14.70
N LEU A 141 21.67 21.97 -15.39
CA LEU A 141 21.62 20.52 -15.33
C LEU A 141 22.91 19.87 -15.89
N VAL A 142 23.41 20.33 -17.03
CA VAL A 142 24.67 19.84 -17.61
C VAL A 142 25.85 20.06 -16.64
N ASP A 143 25.97 21.25 -16.05
CA ASP A 143 27.02 21.53 -15.06
C ASP A 143 26.92 20.62 -13.84
N LYS A 144 25.70 20.34 -13.32
CA LYS A 144 25.48 19.40 -12.21
C LYS A 144 25.88 17.98 -12.61
N LEU A 145 25.58 17.53 -13.83
CA LEU A 145 25.97 16.22 -14.33
C LEU A 145 27.50 16.08 -14.47
N ASP A 146 28.17 17.17 -14.83
CA ASP A 146 29.63 17.29 -14.89
C ASP A 146 30.29 17.53 -13.54
N GLU A 147 29.52 17.54 -12.45
CA GLU A 147 30.00 17.81 -11.10
C GLU A 147 30.70 19.19 -10.99
N ASN A 148 30.44 20.08 -11.94
CA ASN A 148 30.90 21.46 -11.96
C ASN A 148 29.93 22.35 -11.18
N TYR A 149 29.83 22.09 -9.88
CA TYR A 149 28.88 22.76 -9.00
C TYR A 149 29.09 24.28 -8.95
N GLU A 150 30.33 24.76 -9.08
CA GLU A 150 30.60 26.20 -9.13
C GLU A 150 29.96 26.87 -10.35
N ALA A 151 30.08 26.25 -11.53
CA ALA A 151 29.43 26.77 -12.74
C ALA A 151 27.91 26.71 -12.60
N ALA A 152 27.36 25.61 -12.07
CA ALA A 152 25.94 25.45 -11.82
C ALA A 152 25.42 26.55 -10.89
N ILE A 153 26.11 26.83 -9.78
CA ILE A 153 25.76 27.87 -8.81
C ILE A 153 25.77 29.26 -9.45
N ARG A 154 26.80 29.58 -10.26
CA ARG A 154 26.84 30.85 -11.01
C ARG A 154 25.63 31.00 -11.93
N LYS A 155 25.25 29.94 -12.64
CA LYS A 155 24.08 29.94 -13.53
C LYS A 155 22.75 29.99 -12.76
N ILE A 156 22.62 29.32 -11.62
CA ILE A 156 21.44 29.42 -10.73
C ILE A 156 21.27 30.86 -10.23
N ASN A 157 22.35 31.51 -9.79
CA ASN A 157 22.31 32.91 -9.36
C ASN A 157 21.88 33.84 -10.51
N LYS A 158 22.38 33.60 -11.73
CA LYS A 158 21.97 34.35 -12.94
C LYS A 158 20.50 34.09 -13.31
N LEU A 159 20.04 32.85 -13.20
CA LEU A 159 18.65 32.46 -13.47
C LEU A 159 17.70 33.15 -12.47
N TYR A 160 17.99 33.08 -11.18
CA TYR A 160 17.19 33.75 -10.15
C TYR A 160 17.18 35.27 -10.29
N ALA A 161 18.33 35.88 -10.60
CA ALA A 161 18.40 37.33 -10.82
C ALA A 161 17.53 37.80 -11.99
N LYS A 162 17.39 36.98 -13.04
CA LYS A 162 16.58 37.30 -14.23
C LYS A 162 15.11 36.90 -14.08
N TYR A 163 14.82 35.82 -13.36
CA TYR A 163 13.48 35.27 -13.17
C TYR A 163 13.21 35.02 -11.67
N PRO A 164 13.15 36.08 -10.84
CA PRO A 164 13.05 35.94 -9.38
C PRO A 164 11.70 35.38 -8.90
N TYR A 165 10.73 35.26 -9.81
CA TYR A 165 9.38 34.74 -9.56
C TYR A 165 9.09 33.45 -10.33
N ASP A 166 10.11 32.80 -10.89
CA ASP A 166 9.97 31.49 -11.51
C ASP A 166 10.16 30.39 -10.45
N TYR A 167 9.27 29.40 -10.45
CA TYR A 167 9.28 28.32 -9.45
C TYR A 167 10.62 27.56 -9.42
N TYR A 168 11.13 27.18 -10.59
CA TYR A 168 12.37 26.41 -10.68
C TYR A 168 13.58 27.25 -10.24
N ALA A 169 13.65 28.51 -10.67
CA ALA A 169 14.70 29.43 -10.25
C ALA A 169 14.73 29.64 -8.73
N VAL A 170 13.56 29.76 -8.10
CA VAL A 170 13.39 29.96 -6.65
C VAL A 170 13.76 28.69 -5.88
N ALA A 171 13.27 27.53 -6.30
CA ALA A 171 13.60 26.24 -5.67
C ALA A 171 15.11 25.97 -5.72
N ALA A 172 15.74 26.16 -6.90
CA ALA A 172 17.18 25.99 -7.06
C ALA A 172 17.98 27.00 -6.21
N LYS A 173 17.52 28.26 -6.16
CA LYS A 173 18.18 29.30 -5.34
C LYS A 173 18.05 29.01 -3.84
N TYR A 174 16.90 28.51 -3.39
CA TYR A 174 16.68 28.09 -2.01
C TYR A 174 17.60 26.94 -1.64
N GLU A 175 17.65 25.88 -2.44
CA GLU A 175 18.48 24.69 -2.22
C GLU A 175 19.96 25.08 -2.01
N ILE A 176 20.54 25.85 -2.93
CA ILE A 176 21.96 26.27 -2.81
C ILE A 176 22.19 27.16 -1.59
N THR A 177 21.23 28.01 -1.23
CA THR A 177 21.41 28.94 -0.12
C THR A 177 21.28 28.22 1.22
N SER A 178 20.37 27.25 1.30
CA SER A 178 20.14 26.43 2.49
C SER A 178 21.26 25.41 2.70
N ALA A 179 21.56 24.60 1.69
CA ALA A 179 22.47 23.45 1.83
C ALA A 179 23.95 23.78 1.56
N VAL A 180 24.24 24.60 0.54
CA VAL A 180 25.64 24.89 0.14
C VAL A 180 26.23 26.05 0.93
N TYR A 181 25.48 27.14 1.06
CA TYR A 181 25.93 28.30 1.84
C TYR A 181 25.62 28.18 3.33
N ASN A 182 24.90 27.13 3.74
CA ASN A 182 24.47 26.89 5.11
C ASN A 182 23.84 28.14 5.76
N ASN A 183 23.02 28.86 4.98
CA ASN A 183 22.43 30.14 5.36
C ASN A 183 20.90 30.08 5.31
N PRO A 184 20.26 29.42 6.30
CA PRO A 184 18.82 29.24 6.31
C PRO A 184 18.05 30.57 6.40
N GLN A 185 18.65 31.62 6.98
CA GLN A 185 18.06 32.97 7.01
C GLN A 185 17.90 33.53 5.60
N ALA A 186 18.95 33.50 4.79
CA ALA A 186 18.92 33.96 3.41
C ALA A 186 18.04 33.06 2.52
N ALA A 187 18.05 31.75 2.76
CA ALA A 187 17.20 30.80 2.06
C ALA A 187 15.70 31.11 2.28
N ARG A 188 15.30 31.42 3.52
CA ARG A 188 13.93 31.86 3.83
C ARG A 188 13.52 33.14 3.10
N VAL A 189 14.44 34.09 2.92
CA VAL A 189 14.15 35.34 2.20
C VAL A 189 13.76 35.04 0.75
N VAL A 190 14.43 34.09 0.10
CA VAL A 190 14.12 33.64 -1.26
C VAL A 190 12.68 33.14 -1.38
N LEU A 191 12.26 32.21 -0.50
CA LEU A 191 10.90 31.66 -0.51
C LEU A 191 9.86 32.74 -0.18
N ARG A 192 10.10 33.55 0.85
CA ARG A 192 9.17 34.63 1.25
C ARG A 192 8.99 35.66 0.14
N ASP A 193 10.07 36.07 -0.53
CA ASP A 193 9.99 37.09 -1.57
C ASP A 193 9.25 36.59 -2.81
N PHE A 194 9.35 35.30 -3.14
CA PHE A 194 8.51 34.65 -4.16
C PHE A 194 7.02 34.71 -3.82
N LEU A 195 6.67 34.36 -2.56
CA LEU A 195 5.29 34.28 -2.10
C LEU A 195 4.58 35.63 -2.04
N LYS A 196 5.32 36.75 -1.96
CA LYS A 196 4.75 38.12 -2.03
C LYS A 196 3.99 38.40 -3.33
N LYS A 197 4.32 37.70 -4.42
CA LYS A 197 3.68 37.92 -5.74
C LYS A 197 3.00 36.69 -6.32
N ASN A 198 3.31 35.50 -5.80
CA ASN A 198 2.80 34.25 -6.33
C ASN A 198 2.44 33.32 -5.18
N PHE A 199 1.16 33.00 -5.04
CA PHE A 199 0.78 31.93 -4.15
C PHE A 199 1.18 30.58 -4.76
N ASN A 200 1.95 29.79 -4.01
CA ASN A 200 2.27 28.41 -4.36
C ASN A 200 2.32 27.58 -3.07
N TYR A 201 1.42 26.60 -2.96
CA TYR A 201 1.28 25.79 -1.75
C TYR A 201 2.56 25.03 -1.37
N SER A 202 3.29 24.49 -2.35
CA SER A 202 4.53 23.75 -2.10
C SER A 202 5.62 24.66 -1.53
N ILE A 203 5.81 25.85 -2.09
CA ILE A 203 6.78 26.84 -1.59
C ILE A 203 6.37 27.37 -0.21
N ALA A 204 5.08 27.60 0.02
CA ALA A 204 4.58 28.04 1.32
C ALA A 204 4.77 26.96 2.40
N SER A 205 4.52 25.69 2.06
CA SER A 205 4.76 24.55 2.95
C SER A 205 6.25 24.37 3.26
N GLU A 206 7.12 24.53 2.26
CA GLU A 206 8.57 24.47 2.46
C GLU A 206 9.07 25.60 3.38
N LEU A 207 8.55 26.83 3.21
CA LEU A 207 8.86 27.94 4.09
C LEU A 207 8.39 27.68 5.53
N ALA A 208 7.20 27.09 5.71
CA ALA A 208 6.68 26.73 7.02
C ALA A 208 7.53 25.64 7.70
N ASN A 209 7.92 24.59 6.97
CA ASN A 209 8.84 23.56 7.46
C ASN A 209 10.18 24.16 7.89
N ASN A 210 10.76 25.04 7.05
CA ASN A 210 11.99 25.73 7.38
C ASN A 210 11.85 26.58 8.66
N TYR A 211 10.70 27.26 8.86
CA TYR A 211 10.43 27.97 10.11
C TYR A 211 10.41 27.03 11.32
N VAL A 212 9.78 25.86 11.23
CA VAL A 212 9.75 24.87 12.33
C VAL A 212 11.16 24.36 12.65
N GLU A 213 11.91 23.91 11.65
CA GLU A 213 13.27 23.37 11.83
C GLU A 213 14.25 24.39 12.43
N ASN A 214 13.99 25.68 12.23
CA ASN A 214 14.83 26.78 12.71
C ASN A 214 14.29 27.44 13.99
N GLY A 215 13.39 26.77 14.74
CA GLY A 215 12.89 27.27 16.03
C GLY A 215 12.00 28.51 15.91
N LEU A 216 11.31 28.69 14.77
CA LEU A 216 10.38 29.79 14.50
C LEU A 216 8.92 29.30 14.32
N PRO A 217 8.37 28.45 15.20
CA PRO A 217 7.08 27.78 14.97
C PRO A 217 5.91 28.75 14.84
N ARG A 218 5.92 29.91 15.52
CA ARG A 218 4.86 30.91 15.38
C ARG A 218 4.75 31.48 13.95
N LYS A 219 5.89 31.63 13.25
CA LYS A 219 5.88 32.07 11.85
C LYS A 219 5.33 30.99 10.93
N ALA A 220 5.61 29.72 11.22
CA ALA A 220 5.02 28.59 10.50
C ALA A 220 3.51 28.53 10.68
N ILE A 221 3.03 28.69 11.92
CA ILE A 221 1.59 28.72 12.24
C ILE A 221 0.89 29.84 11.49
N ASN A 222 1.38 31.08 11.60
CA ASN A 222 0.78 32.22 10.89
C ASN A 222 0.73 31.98 9.37
N LEU A 223 1.78 31.39 8.78
CA LEU A 223 1.78 31.06 7.36
C LEU A 223 0.75 29.99 7.00
N TYR A 224 0.58 28.96 7.83
CA TYR A 224 -0.50 27.97 7.61
C TYR A 224 -1.90 28.56 7.83
N GLU A 225 -2.06 29.55 8.71
CA GLU A 225 -3.32 30.30 8.85
C GLU A 225 -3.63 31.09 7.56
N GLU A 226 -2.64 31.80 7.00
CA GLU A 226 -2.77 32.47 5.69
C GLU A 226 -3.11 31.48 4.56
N ILE A 227 -2.48 30.28 4.54
CA ILE A 227 -2.81 29.24 3.57
C ILE A 227 -4.25 28.73 3.76
N ALA A 228 -4.71 28.58 5.00
CA ALA A 228 -6.06 28.13 5.30
C ALA A 228 -7.14 29.13 4.85
N GLU A 229 -6.85 30.44 4.91
CA GLU A 229 -7.74 31.47 4.37
C GLU A 229 -7.86 31.41 2.83
N LEU A 230 -6.78 31.04 2.15
CA LEU A 230 -6.75 30.91 0.68
C LEU A 230 -7.38 29.60 0.19
N LEU A 231 -7.31 28.55 1.01
CA LEU A 231 -7.78 27.19 0.68
C LEU A 231 -8.81 26.75 1.73
N ASP A 232 -9.94 27.45 1.79
CA ASP A 232 -11.00 27.29 2.79
C ASP A 232 -11.56 25.85 2.90
N TYR A 233 -11.49 25.08 1.82
CA TYR A 233 -11.89 23.68 1.76
C TYR A 233 -10.82 22.69 2.24
N SER A 234 -9.56 23.12 2.39
CA SER A 234 -8.43 22.25 2.73
C SER A 234 -8.19 22.16 4.23
N MET A 235 -8.15 20.95 4.78
CA MET A 235 -7.85 20.72 6.20
C MET A 235 -6.37 20.50 6.51
N TYR A 236 -5.52 20.33 5.47
CA TYR A 236 -4.08 20.09 5.63
C TYR A 236 -3.35 21.18 6.43
N PRO A 237 -3.61 22.50 6.24
CA PRO A 237 -2.97 23.54 7.03
C PRO A 237 -3.27 23.40 8.53
N TYR A 238 -4.52 23.08 8.88
CA TYR A 238 -4.92 22.86 10.28
C TYR A 238 -4.24 21.63 10.89
N THR A 239 -4.08 20.54 10.14
CA THR A 239 -3.32 19.36 10.60
C THR A 239 -1.87 19.75 10.96
N ASN A 240 -1.21 20.53 10.10
CA ASN A 240 0.15 21.00 10.36
C ASN A 240 0.23 21.93 11.57
N ILE A 241 -0.69 22.89 11.70
CA ILE A 241 -0.76 23.78 12.87
C ILE A 241 -0.94 22.96 14.15
N SER A 242 -1.88 22.00 14.17
CA SER A 242 -2.12 21.13 15.32
C SER A 242 -0.86 20.34 15.71
N ASN A 243 -0.14 19.81 14.73
CA ASN A 243 1.10 19.06 14.95
C ASN A 243 2.22 19.95 15.48
N ILE A 244 2.34 21.19 15.02
CA ILE A 244 3.33 22.16 15.53
C ILE A 244 3.06 22.42 17.01
N TYR A 245 1.81 22.76 17.38
CA TYR A 245 1.44 22.95 18.78
C TYR A 245 1.70 21.70 19.63
N ALA A 246 1.34 20.51 19.13
CA ALA A 246 1.58 19.25 19.84
C ALA A 246 3.07 18.97 20.09
N ARG A 247 3.96 19.28 19.12
CA ARG A 247 5.42 19.17 19.29
C ARG A 247 6.00 20.14 20.31
N GLN A 248 5.32 21.27 20.54
CA GLN A 248 5.66 22.24 21.58
C GLN A 248 5.02 21.91 22.93
N SER A 249 4.27 20.80 23.03
CA SER A 249 3.44 20.44 24.19
C SER A 249 2.33 21.47 24.50
N ASP A 250 2.00 22.34 23.56
CA ASP A 250 0.90 23.31 23.65
C ASP A 250 -0.44 22.63 23.32
N TYR A 251 -0.83 21.65 24.14
CA TYR A 251 -1.95 20.75 23.83
C TYR A 251 -3.32 21.45 23.77
N ASP A 252 -3.51 22.58 24.47
CA ASP A 252 -4.76 23.34 24.38
C ASP A 252 -5.00 23.91 22.99
N GLU A 253 -3.96 24.50 22.39
CA GLU A 253 -4.02 25.03 21.04
C GLU A 253 -4.11 23.90 20.00
N ALA A 254 -3.37 22.81 20.20
CA ALA A 254 -3.49 21.63 19.35
C ALA A 254 -4.93 21.08 19.35
N ILE A 255 -5.56 20.98 20.52
CA ILE A 255 -6.97 20.54 20.66
C ILE A 255 -7.92 21.52 19.96
N ALA A 256 -7.72 22.83 20.13
CA ALA A 256 -8.57 23.84 19.51
C ALA A 256 -8.54 23.73 17.98
N VAL A 257 -7.34 23.52 17.41
CA VAL A 257 -7.14 23.36 15.97
C VAL A 257 -7.69 22.03 15.47
N ALA A 258 -7.40 20.92 16.15
CA ALA A 258 -7.94 19.61 15.79
C ALA A 258 -9.48 19.59 15.81
N LYS A 259 -10.13 20.33 16.71
CA LYS A 259 -11.59 20.48 16.71
C LYS A 259 -12.13 21.21 15.49
N LYS A 260 -11.38 22.16 14.89
CA LYS A 260 -11.77 22.79 13.61
C LYS A 260 -11.76 21.77 12.46
N ILE A 261 -10.79 20.85 12.47
CA ILE A 261 -10.73 19.74 11.50
C ILE A 261 -11.96 18.85 11.69
N ILE A 262 -12.25 18.40 12.92
CA ILE A 262 -13.40 17.52 13.20
C ILE A 262 -14.75 18.19 12.90
N ALA A 263 -14.87 19.51 13.05
CA ALA A 263 -16.09 20.24 12.69
C ALA A 263 -16.44 20.10 11.20
N ASN A 264 -15.42 20.02 10.33
CA ASN A 264 -15.59 19.84 8.89
C ASN A 264 -15.50 18.36 8.45
N ARG A 265 -14.69 17.57 9.15
CA ARG A 265 -14.44 16.14 8.90
C ARG A 265 -14.76 15.31 10.15
N PRO A 266 -16.05 15.11 10.47
CA PRO A 266 -16.46 14.45 11.73
C PRO A 266 -16.06 12.98 11.85
N TYR A 267 -15.59 12.37 10.75
CA TYR A 267 -15.18 10.96 10.63
C TYR A 267 -13.67 10.77 10.46
N ASP A 268 -12.87 11.83 10.62
CA ASP A 268 -11.41 11.77 10.53
C ASP A 268 -10.82 11.06 11.77
N HIS A 269 -10.61 9.75 11.64
CA HIS A 269 -10.17 8.89 12.74
C HIS A 269 -8.76 9.24 13.26
N GLU A 270 -7.84 9.68 12.39
CA GLU A 270 -6.48 10.08 12.77
C GLU A 270 -6.51 11.33 13.66
N THR A 271 -7.34 12.31 13.29
CA THR A 271 -7.52 13.52 14.09
C THR A 271 -8.23 13.21 15.42
N LEU A 272 -9.18 12.28 15.44
CA LEU A 272 -9.81 11.81 16.67
C LEU A 272 -8.82 11.09 17.58
N ALA A 273 -7.96 10.21 17.06
CA ALA A 273 -6.90 9.57 17.83
C ALA A 273 -5.89 10.60 18.36
N SER A 274 -5.57 11.62 17.57
CA SER A 274 -4.72 12.75 18.00
C SER A 274 -5.35 13.54 19.15
N LEU A 275 -6.66 13.82 19.10
CA LEU A 275 -7.39 14.40 20.23
C LEU A 275 -7.34 13.49 21.46
N GLY A 276 -7.46 12.18 21.29
CA GLY A 276 -7.26 11.19 22.34
C GLY A 276 -5.89 11.34 23.01
N PHE A 277 -4.83 11.42 22.20
CA PHE A 277 -3.46 11.63 22.65
C PHE A 277 -3.29 12.97 23.37
N PHE A 278 -3.78 14.09 22.81
CA PHE A 278 -3.65 15.41 23.44
C PHE A 278 -4.36 15.47 24.79
N TYR A 279 -5.57 14.92 24.90
CA TYR A 279 -6.28 14.85 26.18
C TYR A 279 -5.58 13.93 27.19
N MET A 280 -4.93 12.86 26.71
CA MET A 280 -4.11 12.00 27.57
C MET A 280 -2.89 12.74 28.13
N GLN A 281 -2.20 13.54 27.31
CA GLN A 281 -1.08 14.39 27.78
C GLN A 281 -1.54 15.48 28.75
N LYS A 282 -2.80 15.91 28.64
CA LYS A 282 -3.46 16.81 29.60
C LYS A 282 -4.01 16.12 30.85
N GLU A 283 -3.76 14.82 31.02
CA GLU A 283 -4.28 13.98 32.10
C GLU A 283 -5.83 13.89 32.16
N ASP A 284 -6.55 14.38 31.14
CA ASP A 284 -8.00 14.23 31.01
C ASP A 284 -8.32 12.86 30.40
N LYS A 285 -8.13 11.82 31.23
CA LYS A 285 -8.33 10.42 30.84
C LYS A 285 -9.74 10.14 30.29
N LYS A 286 -10.75 10.85 30.79
CA LYS A 286 -12.14 10.68 30.35
C LYS A 286 -12.33 11.14 28.91
N LYS A 287 -11.81 12.33 28.54
CA LYS A 287 -11.88 12.78 27.15
C LYS A 287 -10.95 11.99 26.25
N ALA A 288 -9.75 11.63 26.72
CA ALA A 288 -8.84 10.77 25.97
C ALA A 288 -9.53 9.47 25.54
N LEU A 289 -10.16 8.78 26.50
CA LEU A 289 -10.91 7.55 26.25
C LEU A 289 -12.04 7.77 25.24
N HIS A 290 -12.85 8.83 25.42
CA HIS A 290 -13.94 9.16 24.50
C HIS A 290 -13.46 9.31 23.05
N TYR A 291 -12.36 10.02 22.82
CA TYR A 291 -11.84 10.28 21.48
C TYR A 291 -11.19 9.05 20.86
N TYR A 292 -10.47 8.24 21.63
CA TYR A 292 -9.93 6.96 21.15
C TYR A 292 -11.05 5.97 20.79
N GLU A 293 -12.08 5.82 21.62
CA GLU A 293 -13.25 4.97 21.30
C GLU A 293 -13.97 5.47 20.05
N LYS A 294 -14.11 6.79 19.89
CA LYS A 294 -14.69 7.39 18.69
C LYS A 294 -13.84 7.16 17.44
N ALA A 295 -12.51 7.23 17.55
CA ALA A 295 -11.60 6.92 16.45
C ALA A 295 -11.79 5.47 15.98
N LEU A 296 -11.80 4.49 16.89
CA LEU A 296 -12.02 3.08 16.56
C LEU A 296 -13.42 2.79 16.00
N SER A 297 -14.43 3.59 16.37
CA SER A 297 -15.78 3.45 15.81
C SER A 297 -15.85 3.77 14.32
N TYR A 298 -14.92 4.57 13.80
CA TYR A 298 -14.81 4.91 12.38
C TYR A 298 -13.71 4.12 11.68
N TYR A 299 -12.63 3.79 12.39
CA TYR A 299 -11.52 3.02 11.86
C TYR A 299 -11.11 1.88 12.80
N PRO A 300 -11.65 0.67 12.58
CA PRO A 300 -11.50 -0.46 13.51
C PRO A 300 -10.11 -1.12 13.58
N PHE A 301 -9.15 -0.70 12.73
CA PHE A 301 -7.93 -1.46 12.45
C PHE A 301 -6.67 -0.84 13.08
N ASP A 302 -6.77 -0.47 14.36
CA ASP A 302 -5.63 0.09 15.11
C ASP A 302 -5.49 -0.54 16.50
N ALA A 303 -4.59 -1.51 16.61
CA ALA A 303 -4.27 -2.21 17.84
C ALA A 303 -3.59 -1.29 18.87
N GLU A 304 -2.85 -0.25 18.45
CA GLU A 304 -2.26 0.70 19.40
C GLU A 304 -3.34 1.55 20.07
N THR A 305 -4.34 2.01 19.31
CA THR A 305 -5.47 2.72 19.92
C THR A 305 -6.25 1.81 20.88
N ASN A 306 -6.38 0.51 20.60
CA ASN A 306 -6.94 -0.44 21.58
C ASN A 306 -6.06 -0.52 22.84
N ASP A 307 -4.74 -0.62 22.72
CA ASP A 307 -3.82 -0.60 23.86
C ASP A 307 -3.94 0.69 24.68
N LYS A 308 -4.09 1.86 24.03
CA LYS A 308 -4.32 3.14 24.73
C LYS A 308 -5.65 3.18 25.48
N ILE A 309 -6.71 2.61 24.92
CA ILE A 309 -7.99 2.45 25.63
C ILE A 309 -7.82 1.54 26.85
N ARG A 310 -7.08 0.44 26.71
CA ARG A 310 -6.81 -0.51 27.81
C ARG A 310 -6.00 0.13 28.92
N GLU A 311 -4.92 0.83 28.58
CA GLU A 311 -4.08 1.60 29.53
C GLU A 311 -4.92 2.62 30.32
N LEU A 312 -5.79 3.38 29.62
CA LEU A 312 -6.70 4.35 30.26
C LEU A 312 -7.74 3.69 31.17
N LYS A 313 -8.08 2.42 30.93
CA LYS A 313 -8.97 1.60 31.76
C LYS A 313 -8.22 0.84 32.86
N GLY A 314 -6.89 0.98 32.96
CA GLY A 314 -6.06 0.26 33.93
C GLY A 314 -5.92 -1.23 33.64
N LEU A 315 -6.04 -1.62 32.37
CA LEU A 315 -5.90 -2.99 31.88
C LEU A 315 -4.55 -3.16 31.18
N SER A 316 -4.03 -4.39 31.14
CA SER A 316 -2.78 -4.74 30.46
C SER A 316 -2.86 -4.43 28.97
N THR A 317 -1.80 -3.86 28.40
CA THR A 317 -1.62 -3.76 26.94
C THR A 317 -1.50 -5.14 26.28
N SER A 318 -1.54 -5.17 24.95
CA SER A 318 -1.32 -6.39 24.16
C SER A 318 -0.10 -7.19 24.60
N LEU A 319 1.03 -6.52 24.86
CA LEU A 319 2.27 -7.20 25.27
C LEU A 319 2.19 -7.69 26.72
N GLU A 320 1.59 -6.92 27.61
CA GLU A 320 1.46 -7.28 29.04
C GLU A 320 0.48 -8.43 29.28
N LEU A 321 -0.45 -8.69 28.34
CA LEU A 321 -1.32 -9.86 28.37
C LEU A 321 -0.59 -11.18 28.08
N VAL A 322 0.60 -11.11 27.48
CA VAL A 322 1.39 -12.30 27.14
C VAL A 322 2.27 -12.68 28.30
N GLU A 323 2.38 -13.98 28.56
CA GLU A 323 3.24 -14.52 29.62
C GLU A 323 4.69 -14.12 29.37
N ASN A 324 5.34 -13.53 30.37
CA ASN A 324 6.75 -13.19 30.29
C ASN A 324 7.60 -14.47 30.36
N LEU A 325 8.27 -14.81 29.25
CA LEU A 325 9.09 -16.01 29.14
C LEU A 325 10.57 -15.70 29.36
N LYS A 326 11.23 -16.53 30.17
CA LYS A 326 12.69 -16.52 30.33
C LYS A 326 13.29 -17.62 29.45
N PRO A 327 14.03 -17.27 28.38
CA PRO A 327 14.56 -18.28 27.46
C PRO A 327 15.53 -19.24 28.15
N GLU A 328 16.24 -18.80 29.18
CA GLU A 328 17.20 -19.61 29.93
C GLU A 328 16.52 -20.77 30.67
N ASP A 329 15.35 -20.50 31.28
CA ASP A 329 14.57 -21.52 31.97
C ASP A 329 14.03 -22.58 31.00
N ILE A 330 13.64 -22.16 29.79
CA ILE A 330 13.13 -23.05 28.74
C ILE A 330 14.27 -23.90 28.16
N ILE A 331 15.44 -23.31 27.93
CA ILE A 331 16.64 -24.03 27.47
C ILE A 331 17.11 -25.04 28.53
N ALA A 332 17.10 -24.67 29.82
CA ALA A 332 17.46 -25.59 30.88
C ALA A 332 16.51 -26.80 30.95
N ALA A 333 15.21 -26.57 30.78
CA ALA A 333 14.22 -27.64 30.74
C ALA A 333 14.37 -28.52 29.48
N TYR A 334 14.69 -27.91 28.33
CA TYR A 334 15.01 -28.61 27.09
C TYR A 334 16.19 -29.58 27.27
N GLU A 335 17.34 -29.10 27.76
CA GLU A 335 18.55 -29.92 27.89
C GLU A 335 18.38 -31.06 28.90
N LYS A 336 17.48 -30.90 29.86
CA LYS A 336 17.20 -31.89 30.89
C LYS A 336 16.19 -32.95 30.44
N ASP A 337 15.11 -32.50 29.82
CA ASP A 337 13.90 -33.32 29.64
C ASP A 337 13.68 -33.77 28.18
N PHE A 338 14.55 -33.37 27.25
CA PHE A 338 14.44 -33.71 25.84
C PHE A 338 15.71 -34.28 25.25
N THR A 339 15.54 -35.32 24.44
CA THR A 339 16.58 -35.83 23.56
C THR A 339 15.96 -36.03 22.18
N PRO A 340 16.40 -35.28 21.15
CA PRO A 340 15.83 -35.41 19.82
C PRO A 340 15.90 -36.86 19.31
N SER A 341 14.77 -37.38 18.84
CA SER A 341 14.69 -38.74 18.27
C SER A 341 15.45 -38.86 16.95
N LEU A 342 15.62 -37.75 16.22
CA LEU A 342 16.31 -37.64 14.94
C LEU A 342 17.29 -36.48 14.96
N LYS A 343 18.50 -36.70 14.45
CA LYS A 343 19.52 -35.65 14.31
C LYS A 343 19.18 -34.80 13.08
N LYS A 344 18.55 -33.65 13.31
CA LYS A 344 18.34 -32.60 12.30
C LYS A 344 19.38 -31.48 12.47
N PRO A 345 19.58 -30.63 11.45
CA PRO A 345 20.50 -29.50 11.54
C PRO A 345 20.27 -28.58 12.74
N TYR A 346 19.01 -28.43 13.17
CA TYR A 346 18.59 -27.66 14.34
C TYR A 346 17.36 -28.29 15.00
N ASP A 347 17.11 -27.92 16.26
CA ASP A 347 15.90 -28.26 17.00
C ASP A 347 15.08 -26.99 17.28
N ILE A 348 13.76 -27.12 17.30
CA ILE A 348 12.83 -26.07 17.71
C ILE A 348 12.58 -26.25 19.21
N VAL A 349 13.35 -25.53 20.03
CA VAL A 349 13.20 -25.59 21.49
C VAL A 349 11.87 -24.96 21.92
N LEU A 350 11.50 -23.85 21.28
CA LEU A 350 10.23 -23.15 21.49
C LEU A 350 9.71 -22.59 20.17
N ASP A 351 8.44 -22.84 19.89
CA ASP A 351 7.63 -22.07 18.93
C ASP A 351 6.32 -21.71 19.63
N GLU A 352 6.19 -20.43 20.00
CA GLU A 352 5.05 -19.96 20.73
C GLU A 352 4.46 -18.69 20.12
N LYS A 353 3.14 -18.74 19.88
CA LYS A 353 2.38 -17.68 19.27
C LYS A 353 1.17 -17.30 20.13
N THR A 354 0.99 -16.01 20.36
CA THR A 354 -0.25 -15.45 20.90
C THR A 354 -0.90 -14.52 19.88
N THR A 355 -2.14 -14.81 19.50
CA THR A 355 -2.98 -13.96 18.64
C THR A 355 -4.04 -13.28 19.49
N ILE A 356 -4.08 -11.95 19.45
CA ILE A 356 -4.99 -11.10 20.23
C ILE A 356 -6.00 -10.48 19.27
N LEU A 357 -7.28 -10.69 19.57
CA LEU A 357 -8.40 -10.28 18.73
C LEU A 357 -9.26 -9.30 19.51
N PHE A 358 -9.23 -8.03 19.10
CA PHE A 358 -10.03 -6.98 19.71
C PHE A 358 -11.45 -6.96 19.14
N LYS A 359 -12.41 -6.49 19.92
CA LYS A 359 -13.79 -6.27 19.48
C LYS A 359 -13.90 -5.27 18.33
N SER A 360 -12.93 -4.35 18.23
CA SER A 360 -12.76 -3.49 17.07
C SER A 360 -12.44 -4.28 15.79
N LYS A 361 -12.01 -5.55 15.88
CA LYS A 361 -11.45 -6.41 14.82
C LYS A 361 -9.98 -6.14 14.48
N ALA A 362 -9.35 -5.16 15.13
CA ALA A 362 -7.89 -5.06 15.11
C ALA A 362 -7.26 -6.34 15.67
N THR A 363 -6.08 -6.68 15.15
CA THR A 363 -5.31 -7.82 15.64
C THR A 363 -3.92 -7.40 16.12
N ALA A 364 -3.42 -8.14 17.11
CA ALA A 364 -2.01 -8.12 17.49
C ALA A 364 -1.51 -9.56 17.61
N LYS A 365 -0.24 -9.78 17.27
CA LYS A 365 0.41 -11.08 17.36
C LYS A 365 1.72 -10.93 18.10
N VAL A 366 2.00 -11.91 18.96
CA VAL A 366 3.22 -11.97 19.74
C VAL A 366 3.84 -13.34 19.53
N GLN A 367 5.11 -13.39 19.14
CA GLN A 367 5.77 -14.61 18.73
C GLN A 367 7.13 -14.75 19.45
N HIS A 368 7.37 -15.93 20.02
CA HIS A 368 8.65 -16.35 20.58
C HIS A 368 9.17 -17.58 19.85
N TYR A 369 10.46 -17.56 19.53
CA TYR A 369 11.19 -18.68 18.98
C TYR A 369 12.47 -18.91 19.77
N ILE A 370 12.75 -20.17 20.09
CA ILE A 370 14.07 -20.62 20.52
C ILE A 370 14.50 -21.78 19.62
N LEU A 371 15.64 -21.64 18.96
CA LEU A 371 16.21 -22.69 18.10
C LEU A 371 17.56 -23.12 18.66
N LYS A 372 17.85 -24.43 18.69
CA LYS A 372 19.18 -24.97 19.00
C LYS A 372 19.89 -25.35 17.70
N LEU A 373 21.08 -24.84 17.46
CA LEU A 373 21.82 -25.07 16.21
C LEU A 373 22.77 -26.25 16.37
N ASN A 374 22.48 -27.39 15.73
CA ASN A 374 23.22 -28.64 15.94
C ASN A 374 24.36 -28.87 14.95
N THR A 375 24.41 -28.11 13.85
CA THR A 375 25.37 -28.32 12.75
C THR A 375 25.83 -27.00 12.13
N GLU A 376 26.97 -27.00 11.44
CA GLU A 376 27.44 -25.85 10.67
C GLU A 376 26.44 -25.39 9.59
N GLN A 377 25.65 -26.32 9.04
CA GLN A 377 24.60 -25.98 8.08
C GLN A 377 23.54 -25.10 8.71
N ALA A 378 23.09 -25.42 9.93
CA ALA A 378 22.13 -24.59 10.64
C ALA A 378 22.67 -23.19 10.97
N LEU A 379 23.98 -23.05 11.22
CA LEU A 379 24.58 -21.72 11.40
C LEU A 379 24.39 -20.89 10.12
N LYS A 380 24.58 -21.48 8.94
CA LYS A 380 24.41 -20.79 7.65
C LYS A 380 22.93 -20.46 7.38
N ASP A 381 22.05 -21.41 7.64
CA ASP A 381 20.61 -21.27 7.39
C ASP A 381 19.99 -20.19 8.28
N TRP A 382 20.45 -20.07 9.53
CA TRP A 382 19.87 -19.20 10.55
C TRP A 382 20.71 -17.96 10.87
N GLN A 383 21.86 -17.75 10.21
CA GLN A 383 22.66 -16.54 10.38
C GLN A 383 21.87 -15.26 10.12
N ARG A 384 20.92 -15.33 9.17
CA ARG A 384 20.04 -14.23 8.81
C ARG A 384 18.61 -14.71 8.82
N TRP A 385 17.75 -13.98 9.52
CA TRP A 385 16.31 -14.25 9.56
C TRP A 385 15.56 -13.00 9.11
N ASN A 386 14.83 -13.09 8.01
CA ASN A 386 13.83 -12.10 7.63
C ASN A 386 12.46 -12.54 8.14
N ILE A 387 11.88 -11.78 9.07
CA ILE A 387 10.59 -12.09 9.69
C ILE A 387 9.43 -11.91 8.70
N GLY A 388 9.66 -11.14 7.62
CA GLY A 388 8.61 -10.67 6.73
C GLY A 388 7.93 -9.41 7.28
N ARG A 389 7.18 -8.74 6.41
CA ARG A 389 6.32 -7.61 6.79
C ARG A 389 4.93 -7.87 6.27
N THR A 390 3.97 -7.95 7.18
CA THR A 390 2.56 -8.03 6.83
C THR A 390 2.04 -6.62 6.53
N SER A 391 1.35 -6.43 5.41
CA SER A 391 0.75 -5.14 5.07
C SER A 391 -0.21 -4.67 6.18
N GLY A 392 -0.18 -3.39 6.51
CA GLY A 392 -0.99 -2.82 7.59
C GLY A 392 -0.58 -3.21 9.02
N MET A 393 0.43 -4.07 9.19
CA MET A 393 1.00 -4.42 10.48
C MET A 393 2.29 -3.62 10.76
N LYS A 394 2.45 -3.16 11.99
CA LYS A 394 3.71 -2.69 12.53
C LYS A 394 4.43 -3.85 13.21
N LEU A 395 5.56 -4.27 12.64
CA LEU A 395 6.49 -5.20 13.26
C LEU A 395 7.41 -4.48 14.24
N THR A 396 7.55 -5.04 15.45
CA THR A 396 8.51 -4.62 16.47
C THR A 396 9.31 -5.84 16.92
N ILE A 397 10.62 -5.82 16.68
CA ILE A 397 11.54 -6.87 17.16
C ILE A 397 11.94 -6.50 18.58
N ASN A 398 11.32 -7.15 19.56
CA ASN A 398 11.50 -6.85 20.98
C ASN A 398 12.87 -7.37 21.46
N GLU A 399 13.15 -8.65 21.26
CA GLU A 399 14.45 -9.27 21.54
C GLU A 399 14.91 -10.15 20.38
N ALA A 400 16.21 -10.12 20.12
CA ALA A 400 16.89 -11.02 19.20
C ALA A 400 18.32 -11.19 19.69
N LYS A 401 18.69 -12.40 20.11
CA LYS A 401 19.99 -12.69 20.71
C LYS A 401 20.43 -14.13 20.48
N ASN A 402 21.75 -14.32 20.44
CA ASN A 402 22.40 -15.61 20.55
C ASN A 402 22.59 -15.93 22.02
N ILE A 403 22.31 -17.15 22.42
CA ILE A 403 22.56 -17.66 23.76
C ILE A 403 23.58 -18.79 23.63
N LYS A 404 24.77 -18.56 24.16
CA LYS A 404 25.90 -19.49 24.14
C LYS A 404 25.65 -20.65 25.09
N THR A 405 26.33 -21.78 24.83
CA THR A 405 26.27 -22.97 25.70
C THR A 405 26.74 -22.72 27.13
N ASN A 406 27.58 -21.70 27.35
CA ASN A 406 28.00 -21.26 28.69
C ASN A 406 27.05 -20.23 29.35
N GLY A 407 25.92 -19.91 28.70
CA GLY A 407 24.92 -18.94 29.16
C GLY A 407 25.18 -17.48 28.76
N ASN A 408 26.33 -17.16 28.15
CA ASN A 408 26.59 -15.80 27.66
C ASN A 408 25.65 -15.45 26.52
N THR A 409 25.26 -14.17 26.41
CA THR A 409 24.38 -13.70 25.33
C THR A 409 25.07 -12.68 24.45
N ILE A 410 24.71 -12.67 23.17
CA ILE A 410 25.19 -11.69 22.18
C ILE A 410 23.95 -11.16 21.46
N ASP A 411 23.73 -9.85 21.50
CA ASP A 411 22.61 -9.22 20.79
C ASP A 411 22.79 -9.35 19.27
N ALA A 412 21.70 -9.63 18.57
CA ALA A 412 21.68 -9.67 17.11
C ALA A 412 21.57 -8.26 16.52
N GLU A 413 22.17 -8.06 15.36
CA GLU A 413 22.01 -6.82 14.59
C GLU A 413 20.62 -6.81 13.91
N ARG A 414 19.99 -5.63 13.84
CA ARG A 414 18.61 -5.47 13.35
C ARG A 414 18.54 -4.37 12.31
N HIS A 415 17.94 -4.66 11.16
CA HIS A 415 17.65 -3.66 10.14
C HIS A 415 16.27 -3.91 9.53
N GLY A 416 15.28 -3.13 9.94
CA GLY A 416 13.89 -3.32 9.51
C GLY A 416 13.31 -4.63 10.03
N ALA A 417 12.97 -5.56 9.12
CA ALA A 417 12.47 -6.90 9.46
C ALA A 417 13.56 -7.99 9.40
N GLU A 418 14.80 -7.60 9.10
CA GLU A 418 15.94 -8.51 9.03
C GLU A 418 16.72 -8.50 10.35
N VAL A 419 17.07 -9.70 10.80
CA VAL A 419 17.88 -9.96 11.98
C VAL A 419 19.12 -10.73 11.55
N VAL A 420 20.30 -10.28 12.00
CA VAL A 420 21.59 -10.92 11.69
C VAL A 420 22.24 -11.36 12.99
N PHE A 421 22.44 -12.67 13.12
CA PHE A 421 23.05 -13.30 14.27
C PHE A 421 24.55 -13.52 14.01
N THR A 422 25.39 -12.78 14.74
CA THR A 422 26.86 -12.81 14.56
C THR A 422 27.54 -13.75 15.55
N ASN A 423 28.69 -14.32 15.18
CA ASN A 423 29.46 -15.24 16.03
C ASN A 423 28.68 -16.47 16.51
N LEU A 424 27.82 -17.05 15.67
CA LEU A 424 27.13 -18.31 15.96
C LEU A 424 28.12 -19.48 15.94
N GLU A 425 27.97 -20.39 16.91
CA GLU A 425 28.73 -21.64 17.03
C GLU A 425 27.78 -22.84 17.13
N VAL A 426 28.27 -24.02 16.76
CA VAL A 426 27.49 -25.25 16.92
C VAL A 426 27.19 -25.50 18.41
N GLY A 427 25.92 -25.71 18.73
CA GLY A 427 25.40 -25.86 20.08
C GLY A 427 24.75 -24.59 20.63
N ASP A 428 24.93 -23.44 19.98
CA ASP A 428 24.29 -22.19 20.38
C ASP A 428 22.78 -22.22 20.16
N TYR A 429 22.11 -21.32 20.87
CA TYR A 429 20.69 -21.04 20.70
C TYR A 429 20.46 -19.68 20.08
N ILE A 430 19.43 -19.58 19.26
CA ILE A 430 18.84 -18.31 18.81
C ILE A 430 17.56 -18.09 19.60
N TYR A 431 17.43 -16.91 20.22
CA TYR A 431 16.16 -16.43 20.76
C TYR A 431 15.67 -15.23 19.95
N LEU A 432 14.44 -15.32 19.44
CA LEU A 432 13.77 -14.26 18.71
C LEU A 432 12.38 -14.04 19.30
N TYR A 433 12.09 -12.79 19.67
CA TYR A 433 10.83 -12.34 20.23
C TYR A 433 10.37 -11.06 19.53
N TYR A 434 9.21 -11.10 18.88
CA TYR A 434 8.67 -9.96 18.15
C TYR A 434 7.15 -9.84 18.29
N THR A 435 6.66 -8.64 18.00
CA THR A 435 5.23 -8.31 17.99
C THR A 435 4.84 -7.72 16.64
N GLU A 436 3.69 -8.13 16.12
CA GLU A 436 3.01 -7.46 15.02
C GLU A 436 1.73 -6.82 15.56
N GLN A 437 1.53 -5.52 15.32
CA GLN A 437 0.30 -4.81 15.70
C GLN A 437 -0.34 -4.17 14.47
N GLN A 438 -1.63 -4.41 14.28
CA GLN A 438 -2.37 -3.78 13.19
C GLN A 438 -2.40 -2.26 13.39
N ARG A 439 -1.97 -1.50 12.38
CA ARG A 439 -2.04 -0.03 12.33
C ARG A 439 -2.95 0.46 11.22
N SER A 440 -3.19 -0.37 10.23
CA SER A 440 -4.15 -0.11 9.20
C SER A 440 -4.79 -1.39 8.67
N GLY A 441 -5.90 -1.22 7.98
CA GLY A 441 -6.66 -2.27 7.32
C GLY A 441 -7.73 -1.69 6.40
N GLY A 442 -8.21 -2.52 5.49
CA GLY A 442 -9.36 -2.31 4.63
C GLY A 442 -10.45 -3.35 4.89
N LYS A 443 -11.37 -3.50 3.94
CA LYS A 443 -12.46 -4.49 4.05
C LYS A 443 -11.94 -5.94 4.18
N SER A 444 -10.82 -6.27 3.53
CA SER A 444 -10.19 -7.60 3.63
C SER A 444 -9.81 -7.97 5.07
N ASP A 445 -9.40 -6.98 5.87
CA ASP A 445 -8.96 -7.18 7.25
C ASP A 445 -10.10 -7.49 8.22
N LEU A 446 -11.36 -7.44 7.75
CA LEU A 446 -12.51 -7.98 8.48
C LEU A 446 -12.49 -9.52 8.51
N PHE A 447 -11.84 -10.16 7.54
CA PHE A 447 -11.75 -11.61 7.39
C PHE A 447 -10.58 -12.19 8.19
N VAL A 448 -10.57 -11.92 9.49
CA VAL A 448 -9.51 -12.39 10.39
C VAL A 448 -9.54 -13.91 10.46
N SER A 449 -8.42 -14.51 10.09
CA SER A 449 -8.17 -15.94 10.18
C SER A 449 -6.71 -16.19 10.50
N ASP A 450 -6.42 -17.32 11.12
CA ASP A 450 -5.06 -17.71 11.47
C ASP A 450 -4.98 -19.23 11.57
N HIS A 451 -3.76 -19.76 11.47
CA HIS A 451 -3.52 -21.19 11.67
C HIS A 451 -2.20 -21.43 12.39
N PHE A 452 -2.10 -22.59 13.04
CA PHE A 452 -0.90 -23.00 13.77
C PHE A 452 -0.72 -24.52 13.74
N SER A 453 0.47 -25.00 13.38
CA SER A 453 0.79 -26.43 13.40
C SER A 453 1.40 -26.82 14.75
N LEU A 454 0.94 -27.91 15.35
CA LEU A 454 1.39 -28.44 16.64
C LEU A 454 2.60 -29.39 16.52
N ASN A 455 2.85 -29.96 15.35
CA ASN A 455 4.03 -30.78 15.06
C ASN A 455 4.84 -30.23 13.86
N SER A 456 5.96 -30.86 13.54
CA SER A 456 6.92 -30.43 12.49
C SER A 456 7.74 -31.60 11.97
N TYR A 457 8.47 -31.37 10.88
CA TYR A 457 9.55 -32.22 10.38
C TYR A 457 10.87 -32.09 11.17
N TYR A 458 10.96 -31.09 12.06
CA TYR A 458 12.10 -30.85 12.94
C TYR A 458 11.74 -31.14 14.40
N PRO A 459 12.65 -31.73 15.21
CA PRO A 459 12.44 -31.98 16.62
C PRO A 459 11.94 -30.71 17.33
N ILE A 460 10.84 -30.84 18.07
CA ILE A 460 10.26 -29.77 18.86
C ILE A 460 10.23 -30.20 20.32
N TYR A 461 10.65 -29.31 21.22
CA TYR A 461 10.42 -29.51 22.64
C TYR A 461 9.08 -28.93 23.09
N ARG A 462 8.82 -27.65 22.80
CA ARG A 462 7.57 -27.00 23.23
C ARG A 462 6.94 -26.20 22.11
N LYS A 463 5.65 -26.45 21.88
CA LYS A 463 4.78 -25.60 21.05
C LYS A 463 3.57 -25.12 21.82
N ARG A 464 3.23 -23.84 21.64
CA ARG A 464 2.06 -23.24 22.29
C ARG A 464 1.39 -22.22 21.39
N TYR A 465 0.08 -22.38 21.19
CA TYR A 465 -0.75 -21.40 20.52
C TYR A 465 -1.80 -20.87 21.49
N THR A 466 -1.85 -19.55 21.63
CA THR A 466 -2.83 -18.86 22.48
C THR A 466 -3.63 -17.89 21.63
N VAL A 467 -4.95 -17.92 21.76
CA VAL A 467 -5.84 -16.93 21.17
C VAL A 467 -6.55 -16.20 22.30
N LEU A 468 -6.35 -14.88 22.38
CA LEU A 468 -7.07 -14.00 23.29
C LEU A 468 -8.18 -13.32 22.49
N SER A 469 -9.43 -13.77 22.65
CA SER A 469 -10.59 -13.22 21.96
C SER A 469 -11.40 -12.32 22.89
N GLU A 470 -11.52 -11.03 22.57
CA GLU A 470 -12.28 -10.10 23.40
C GLU A 470 -13.76 -10.52 23.44
N LYS A 471 -14.38 -10.48 24.63
CA LYS A 471 -15.76 -10.93 24.82
C LYS A 471 -16.72 -10.25 23.83
N GLY A 472 -17.54 -11.06 23.17
CA GLY A 472 -18.51 -10.63 22.17
C GLY A 472 -18.06 -10.81 20.72
N LEU A 473 -16.85 -11.34 20.49
CA LEU A 473 -16.43 -11.88 19.20
C LEU A 473 -16.91 -13.33 19.04
N ASP A 474 -17.31 -13.69 17.82
CA ASP A 474 -17.67 -15.05 17.44
C ASP A 474 -16.45 -15.78 16.87
N LEU A 475 -15.61 -16.32 17.76
CA LEU A 475 -14.43 -17.09 17.37
C LEU A 475 -14.84 -18.53 17.06
N VAL A 476 -14.59 -18.95 15.83
CA VAL A 476 -14.69 -20.36 15.41
C VAL A 476 -13.29 -20.93 15.32
N TYR A 477 -13.11 -22.16 15.80
CA TYR A 477 -11.88 -22.91 15.62
C TYR A 477 -12.17 -24.34 15.17
N GLU A 478 -11.24 -24.91 14.41
CA GLU A 478 -11.27 -26.30 13.94
C GLU A 478 -9.88 -26.91 14.03
N THR A 479 -9.80 -28.21 14.30
CA THR A 479 -8.54 -28.95 14.38
C THR A 479 -8.43 -30.01 13.29
N ILE A 480 -7.19 -30.21 12.80
CA ILE A 480 -6.88 -31.19 11.77
C ILE A 480 -5.91 -32.22 12.36
N ASN A 481 -6.20 -33.51 12.13
CA ASN A 481 -5.40 -34.66 12.56
C ASN A 481 -5.13 -34.73 14.07
N THR A 482 -5.96 -34.05 14.88
CA THR A 482 -5.91 -34.08 16.34
C THR A 482 -7.28 -33.77 16.92
N ASP A 483 -7.60 -34.43 18.04
CA ASP A 483 -8.82 -34.18 18.83
C ASP A 483 -8.58 -33.18 19.98
N MET A 484 -7.42 -32.52 19.97
CA MET A 484 -7.00 -31.62 21.04
C MET A 484 -7.93 -30.40 21.15
N LYS A 485 -8.54 -30.23 22.32
CA LYS A 485 -9.35 -29.04 22.66
C LYS A 485 -8.48 -27.99 23.37
N PRO A 486 -8.77 -26.69 23.18
CA PRO A 486 -8.07 -25.65 23.93
C PRO A 486 -8.44 -25.70 25.41
N GLU A 487 -7.44 -25.45 26.26
CA GLU A 487 -7.70 -25.01 27.62
C GLU A 487 -8.29 -23.59 27.58
N GLN A 488 -9.48 -23.41 28.16
CA GLN A 488 -10.18 -22.13 28.17
C GLN A 488 -10.13 -21.47 29.55
N SER A 489 -9.85 -20.17 29.56
CA SER A 489 -9.87 -19.33 30.77
C SER A 489 -10.24 -17.90 30.40
N GLU A 490 -10.44 -17.04 31.39
CA GLU A 490 -10.68 -15.60 31.17
C GLU A 490 -9.50 -14.77 31.68
N VAL A 491 -9.16 -13.72 30.95
CA VAL A 491 -8.16 -12.72 31.36
C VAL A 491 -8.60 -11.34 30.89
N GLU A 492 -8.85 -10.42 31.81
CA GLU A 492 -9.13 -9.01 31.52
C GLU A 492 -10.14 -8.72 30.40
N GLY A 493 -11.24 -9.49 30.36
CA GLY A 493 -12.29 -9.33 29.35
C GLY A 493 -12.05 -10.11 28.05
N PHE A 494 -10.97 -10.88 27.96
CA PHE A 494 -10.73 -11.87 26.90
C PHE A 494 -11.11 -13.27 27.36
N VAL A 495 -11.62 -14.06 26.42
CA VAL A 495 -11.61 -15.53 26.50
C VAL A 495 -10.29 -16.01 25.91
N LYS A 496 -9.48 -16.70 26.72
CA LYS A 496 -8.21 -17.28 26.35
C LYS A 496 -8.42 -18.73 25.92
N TYR A 497 -8.05 -19.06 24.69
CA TYR A 497 -8.00 -20.42 24.15
C TYR A 497 -6.54 -20.82 24.01
N GLN A 498 -6.10 -21.88 24.69
CA GLN A 498 -4.69 -22.29 24.66
C GLN A 498 -4.54 -23.77 24.28
N TRP A 499 -3.72 -24.01 23.27
CA TRP A 499 -3.24 -25.34 22.90
C TRP A 499 -1.74 -25.41 23.19
N LYS A 500 -1.31 -26.43 23.93
CA LYS A 500 0.09 -26.66 24.29
C LYS A 500 0.46 -28.11 24.08
N VAL A 501 1.55 -28.34 23.36
CA VAL A 501 2.16 -29.66 23.22
C VAL A 501 3.61 -29.63 23.70
N LEU A 502 4.01 -30.70 24.36
CA LEU A 502 5.38 -30.94 24.80
C LEU A 502 5.86 -32.20 24.09
N ASN A 503 7.01 -32.12 23.44
CA ASN A 503 7.63 -33.20 22.67
C ASN A 503 6.64 -33.86 21.68
N PRO A 504 5.98 -33.08 20.79
CA PRO A 504 5.03 -33.65 19.84
C PRO A 504 5.72 -34.65 18.92
N GLU A 505 4.93 -35.60 18.40
CA GLU A 505 5.40 -36.57 17.42
C GLU A 505 5.99 -35.87 16.19
N LEU A 506 7.16 -36.34 15.76
CA LEU A 506 7.83 -35.81 14.58
C LEU A 506 7.19 -36.36 13.32
N LEU A 507 6.95 -35.49 12.33
CA LEU A 507 6.57 -35.93 11.00
C LEU A 507 7.80 -36.34 10.20
N GLU A 508 7.66 -37.40 9.40
CA GLU A 508 8.69 -37.77 8.43
C GLU A 508 8.48 -36.99 7.13
N ASP A 509 9.56 -36.41 6.61
CA ASP A 509 9.58 -35.69 5.34
C ASP A 509 10.00 -36.67 4.23
N GLU A 510 9.01 -37.22 3.52
CA GLU A 510 9.22 -38.19 2.45
C GLU A 510 8.95 -37.56 1.08
N PRO A 511 9.76 -37.86 0.04
CA PRO A 511 9.48 -37.43 -1.32
C PRO A 511 8.10 -37.88 -1.79
N ASN A 512 7.29 -36.95 -2.29
CA ASN A 512 5.90 -37.16 -2.73
C ASN A 512 4.89 -37.51 -1.61
N SER A 513 5.22 -37.26 -0.34
CA SER A 513 4.22 -37.25 0.73
C SER A 513 3.12 -36.21 0.46
N PRO A 514 1.90 -36.38 1.04
CA PRO A 514 0.91 -35.31 1.01
C PRO A 514 1.47 -34.02 1.63
N SER A 515 0.90 -32.88 1.26
CA SER A 515 1.33 -31.58 1.78
C SER A 515 1.36 -31.57 3.32
N PHE A 516 2.33 -30.86 3.91
CA PHE A 516 2.42 -30.66 5.36
C PHE A 516 1.08 -30.21 5.97
N SER A 517 0.33 -29.37 5.26
CA SER A 517 -1.00 -28.89 5.66
C SER A 517 -2.02 -30.01 5.89
N ASP A 518 -1.89 -31.15 5.21
CA ASP A 518 -2.82 -32.28 5.25
C ASP A 518 -2.47 -33.33 6.31
N ILE A 519 -1.19 -33.43 6.67
CA ILE A 519 -0.66 -34.45 7.59
C ILE A 519 -0.31 -33.87 8.97
N ALA A 520 -0.01 -32.57 9.06
CA ALA A 520 0.29 -31.94 10.34
C ALA A 520 -0.93 -31.88 11.24
N GLN A 521 -0.69 -31.90 12.55
CA GLN A 521 -1.68 -31.53 13.54
C GLN A 521 -1.83 -30.02 13.51
N ARG A 522 -2.99 -29.49 13.12
CA ARG A 522 -3.17 -28.04 12.93
C ARG A 522 -4.41 -27.53 13.63
N ILE A 523 -4.33 -26.26 14.01
CA ILE A 523 -5.44 -25.46 14.54
C ILE A 523 -5.71 -24.38 13.52
N HIS A 524 -6.96 -24.24 13.10
CA HIS A 524 -7.46 -23.14 12.30
C HIS A 524 -8.42 -22.30 13.14
N ILE A 525 -8.34 -20.98 13.01
CA ILE A 525 -9.31 -20.07 13.61
C ILE A 525 -9.86 -19.09 12.57
N SER A 526 -11.09 -18.64 12.78
CA SER A 526 -11.72 -17.56 12.00
C SER A 526 -12.70 -16.79 12.89
N LEU A 527 -12.85 -15.48 12.63
CA LEU A 527 -13.80 -14.63 13.34
C LEU A 527 -15.14 -14.50 12.60
N GLY A 528 -16.10 -15.38 12.87
CA GLY A 528 -17.53 -15.21 12.56
C GLY A 528 -17.90 -14.93 11.10
N ASN A 529 -16.98 -15.11 10.17
CA ASN A 529 -17.21 -14.88 8.74
C ASN A 529 -17.70 -16.17 8.09
N SER A 530 -18.58 -16.04 7.11
CA SER A 530 -18.96 -17.15 6.22
C SER A 530 -18.19 -17.08 4.91
N TRP A 531 -18.14 -18.20 4.18
CA TRP A 531 -17.65 -18.21 2.80
C TRP A 531 -18.46 -17.28 1.89
N TYR A 532 -19.74 -17.06 2.20
CA TYR A 532 -20.60 -16.12 1.47
C TYR A 532 -20.13 -14.67 1.66
N ASP A 533 -19.75 -14.26 2.87
CA ASP A 533 -19.26 -12.90 3.14
C ASP A 533 -17.97 -12.60 2.36
N ILE A 534 -17.07 -13.59 2.27
CA ILE A 534 -15.83 -13.50 1.49
C ILE A 534 -16.14 -13.41 -0.01
N ALA A 535 -17.06 -14.25 -0.49
CA ALA A 535 -17.47 -14.26 -1.90
C ALA A 535 -18.13 -12.93 -2.31
N GLU A 536 -19.03 -12.38 -1.49
CA GLU A 536 -19.65 -11.06 -1.72
C GLU A 536 -18.61 -9.95 -1.74
N TRP A 537 -17.68 -9.93 -0.77
CA TRP A 537 -16.59 -8.95 -0.77
C TRP A 537 -15.72 -9.04 -2.03
N TYR A 538 -15.36 -10.26 -2.45
CA TYR A 538 -14.56 -10.44 -3.65
C TYR A 538 -15.34 -10.09 -4.93
N ASN A 539 -16.64 -10.36 -4.96
CA ASN A 539 -17.52 -9.98 -6.06
C ASN A 539 -17.64 -8.45 -6.17
N ASP A 540 -17.77 -7.72 -5.06
CA ASP A 540 -17.69 -6.26 -5.04
C ASP A 540 -16.37 -5.78 -5.66
N LEU A 541 -15.26 -6.36 -5.22
CA LEU A 541 -13.91 -5.98 -5.66
C LEU A 541 -13.68 -6.22 -7.15
N SER A 542 -14.01 -7.42 -7.63
CA SER A 542 -13.75 -7.88 -8.99
C SER A 542 -14.83 -7.46 -10.00
N GLY A 543 -16.08 -7.33 -9.56
CA GLY A 543 -17.21 -6.94 -10.39
C GLY A 543 -17.05 -5.55 -10.99
N HIS A 544 -16.45 -4.61 -10.27
CA HIS A 544 -16.09 -3.29 -10.81
C HIS A 544 -15.06 -3.37 -11.94
N GLN A 545 -14.07 -4.26 -11.81
CA GLN A 545 -12.99 -4.46 -12.78
C GLN A 545 -13.45 -5.21 -14.03
N ALA A 546 -14.47 -6.06 -13.88
CA ALA A 546 -15.10 -6.82 -14.97
C ALA A 546 -16.19 -6.02 -15.73
N ARG A 547 -16.40 -4.73 -15.44
CA ARG A 547 -17.40 -3.93 -16.16
C ARG A 547 -16.98 -3.73 -17.61
N ALA A 548 -17.92 -3.90 -18.53
CA ALA A 548 -17.69 -3.62 -19.94
C ALA A 548 -17.49 -2.11 -20.17
N ASP A 549 -16.39 -1.77 -20.82
CA ASP A 549 -16.10 -0.43 -21.34
C ASP A 549 -16.08 -0.44 -22.87
N TYR A 550 -15.62 0.66 -23.49
CA TYR A 550 -15.52 0.76 -24.94
C TYR A 550 -14.66 -0.37 -25.55
N THR A 551 -13.57 -0.77 -24.90
CA THR A 551 -12.71 -1.85 -25.39
C THR A 551 -13.44 -3.18 -25.38
N ILE A 552 -14.12 -3.51 -24.29
CA ILE A 552 -14.91 -4.76 -24.19
C ILE A 552 -16.07 -4.76 -25.19
N GLU A 553 -16.71 -3.61 -25.44
CA GLU A 553 -17.74 -3.47 -26.48
C GLU A 553 -17.21 -3.79 -27.88
N GLN A 554 -16.02 -3.28 -28.23
CA GLN A 554 -15.41 -3.56 -29.53
C GLN A 554 -15.00 -5.02 -29.68
N ILE A 555 -14.41 -5.62 -28.65
CA ILE A 555 -14.06 -7.06 -28.66
C ILE A 555 -15.32 -7.89 -28.87
N ASN A 556 -16.39 -7.59 -28.14
CA ASN A 556 -17.63 -8.35 -28.26
C ASN A 556 -18.23 -8.22 -29.68
N LYS A 557 -18.20 -7.02 -30.25
CA LYS A 557 -18.60 -6.76 -31.63
C LYS A 557 -17.76 -7.57 -32.63
N GLU A 558 -16.44 -7.55 -32.51
CA GLU A 558 -15.52 -8.32 -33.36
C GLU A 558 -15.81 -9.83 -33.32
N LEU A 559 -16.05 -10.36 -32.11
CA LEU A 559 -16.26 -11.78 -31.91
C LEU A 559 -17.64 -12.23 -32.41
N PHE A 560 -18.70 -11.45 -32.19
CA PHE A 560 -20.08 -11.93 -32.29
C PHE A 560 -21.00 -11.18 -33.27
N GLU A 561 -20.65 -10.00 -33.76
CA GLU A 561 -21.54 -9.24 -34.65
C GLU A 561 -21.85 -10.01 -35.95
N GLY A 562 -23.14 -10.11 -36.28
CA GLY A 562 -23.62 -10.82 -37.47
C GLY A 562 -23.51 -12.35 -37.40
N LYS A 563 -23.22 -12.92 -36.22
CA LYS A 563 -23.06 -14.38 -36.03
C LYS A 563 -24.06 -14.89 -35.00
N ASN A 564 -24.57 -16.10 -35.23
CA ASN A 564 -25.43 -16.80 -34.27
C ASN A 564 -24.63 -17.92 -33.61
N TYR A 565 -24.48 -17.83 -32.29
CA TYR A 565 -23.80 -18.83 -31.47
C TYR A 565 -24.71 -19.26 -30.33
N SER A 566 -24.67 -20.55 -30.01
CA SER A 566 -25.14 -21.07 -28.72
C SER A 566 -24.28 -20.54 -27.57
N ASP A 567 -24.77 -20.67 -26.33
CA ASP A 567 -24.05 -20.16 -25.17
C ASP A 567 -22.71 -20.90 -24.93
N GLU A 568 -22.66 -22.22 -25.21
CA GLU A 568 -21.42 -23.01 -25.16
C GLU A 568 -20.41 -22.54 -26.21
N GLU A 569 -20.86 -22.28 -27.45
CA GLU A 569 -19.99 -21.77 -28.50
C GLU A 569 -19.46 -20.38 -28.17
N LYS A 570 -20.29 -19.48 -27.61
CA LYS A 570 -19.82 -18.18 -27.12
C LYS A 570 -18.74 -18.36 -26.07
N ALA A 571 -18.98 -19.21 -25.07
CA ALA A 571 -18.02 -19.47 -24.00
C ALA A 571 -16.68 -19.98 -24.54
N LYS A 572 -16.73 -20.89 -25.52
CA LYS A 572 -15.54 -21.42 -26.21
C LYS A 572 -14.81 -20.37 -27.03
N VAL A 573 -15.52 -19.56 -27.82
CA VAL A 573 -14.92 -18.48 -28.63
C VAL A 573 -14.17 -17.49 -27.73
N ILE A 574 -14.75 -17.13 -26.58
CA ILE A 574 -14.11 -16.21 -25.62
C ILE A 574 -12.89 -16.87 -25.00
N TYR A 575 -12.98 -18.13 -24.60
CA TYR A 575 -11.86 -18.88 -24.03
C TYR A 575 -10.68 -18.93 -25.03
N ASP A 576 -10.96 -19.36 -26.26
CA ASP A 576 -9.95 -19.48 -27.31
C ASP A 576 -9.35 -18.10 -27.65
N PHE A 577 -10.14 -17.03 -27.63
CA PHE A 577 -9.66 -15.66 -27.81
C PHE A 577 -8.72 -15.23 -26.69
N VAL A 578 -9.11 -15.40 -25.43
CA VAL A 578 -8.31 -15.02 -24.26
C VAL A 578 -6.99 -15.80 -24.25
N CYS A 579 -7.04 -17.13 -24.45
CA CYS A 579 -5.83 -17.97 -24.49
C CYS A 579 -4.87 -17.62 -25.63
N LYS A 580 -5.37 -17.16 -26.77
CA LYS A 580 -4.52 -16.73 -27.90
C LYS A 580 -3.94 -15.33 -27.71
N THR A 581 -4.63 -14.48 -26.96
CA THR A 581 -4.35 -13.04 -26.91
C THR A 581 -3.55 -12.63 -25.68
N ILE A 582 -3.71 -13.35 -24.56
CA ILE A 582 -3.15 -12.97 -23.27
C ILE A 582 -2.08 -13.97 -22.82
N GLN A 583 -0.91 -13.46 -22.48
CA GLN A 583 0.15 -14.23 -21.87
C GLN A 583 0.03 -14.21 -20.34
N TYR A 584 0.10 -15.39 -19.72
CA TYR A 584 0.06 -15.51 -18.28
C TYR A 584 1.32 -14.92 -17.64
N SER A 585 1.16 -14.04 -16.65
CA SER A 585 2.26 -13.43 -15.91
C SER A 585 1.88 -13.19 -14.45
N SER A 586 2.48 -13.97 -13.54
CA SER A 586 2.33 -13.81 -12.09
C SER A 586 3.52 -13.01 -11.56
N ILE A 587 3.35 -11.69 -11.41
CA ILE A 587 4.38 -10.81 -10.83
C ILE A 587 3.76 -10.03 -9.67
N ASP A 588 4.33 -10.20 -8.48
CA ASP A 588 3.76 -9.75 -7.20
C ASP A 588 3.64 -8.22 -7.04
N PHE A 589 4.26 -7.41 -7.90
CA PHE A 589 4.30 -5.94 -7.75
C PHE A 589 3.19 -5.18 -8.51
N ARG A 590 2.48 -5.79 -9.48
CA ARG A 590 1.59 -5.02 -10.38
C ARG A 590 0.27 -4.55 -9.73
N GLN A 591 -0.32 -5.33 -8.83
CA GLN A 591 -1.51 -5.04 -8.02
C GLN A 591 -1.54 -5.98 -6.80
N SER A 592 -2.34 -5.69 -5.76
CA SER A 592 -2.46 -6.57 -4.57
C SER A 592 -2.86 -8.01 -4.94
N SER A 593 -2.65 -8.97 -4.03
CA SER A 593 -2.99 -10.38 -4.23
C SER A 593 -4.46 -10.64 -4.57
N TYR A 594 -5.36 -9.68 -4.31
CA TYR A 594 -6.81 -9.87 -4.48
C TYR A 594 -7.44 -9.01 -5.57
N ILE A 595 -6.88 -7.83 -5.88
CA ILE A 595 -7.52 -6.87 -6.79
C ILE A 595 -7.11 -7.18 -8.24
N PRO A 596 -8.03 -7.63 -9.12
CA PRO A 596 -7.70 -7.81 -10.53
C PRO A 596 -7.55 -6.46 -11.25
N GLN A 597 -6.78 -6.45 -12.33
CA GLN A 597 -6.75 -5.37 -13.30
C GLN A 597 -8.11 -5.23 -14.00
N LYS A 598 -8.42 -4.02 -14.52
CA LYS A 598 -9.59 -3.84 -15.38
C LYS A 598 -9.46 -4.74 -16.61
N ALA A 599 -10.58 -5.31 -17.06
CA ALA A 599 -10.60 -6.21 -18.21
C ALA A 599 -9.90 -5.60 -19.46
N ALA A 600 -10.15 -4.32 -19.76
CA ALA A 600 -9.50 -3.65 -20.88
C ALA A 600 -7.97 -3.56 -20.72
N ASP A 601 -7.47 -3.33 -19.51
CA ASP A 601 -6.04 -3.20 -19.24
C ASP A 601 -5.31 -4.53 -19.47
N VAL A 602 -5.94 -5.64 -19.06
CA VAL A 602 -5.48 -7.00 -19.36
C VAL A 602 -5.39 -7.21 -20.86
N TYR A 603 -6.44 -6.84 -21.61
CA TYR A 603 -6.43 -6.94 -23.07
C TYR A 603 -5.28 -6.12 -23.67
N HIS A 604 -5.14 -4.84 -23.32
CA HIS A 604 -4.16 -3.96 -23.96
C HIS A 604 -2.71 -4.28 -23.60
N SER A 605 -2.46 -4.69 -22.35
CA SER A 605 -1.13 -5.13 -21.91
C SER A 605 -0.74 -6.49 -22.47
N ARG A 606 -1.71 -7.29 -22.93
CA ARG A 606 -1.56 -8.69 -23.34
C ARG A 606 -1.00 -9.58 -22.23
N LEU A 607 -1.10 -9.12 -20.97
CA LEU A 607 -0.51 -9.75 -19.80
C LEU A 607 -1.50 -9.76 -18.65
N GLY A 608 -1.59 -10.88 -17.94
CA GLY A 608 -2.40 -10.98 -16.72
C GLY A 608 -2.10 -12.27 -15.98
N ASP A 609 -2.40 -12.28 -14.69
CA ASP A 609 -2.40 -13.51 -13.88
C ASP A 609 -3.81 -14.15 -13.86
N CYS A 610 -4.01 -15.12 -12.96
CA CYS A 610 -5.25 -15.87 -12.85
C CYS A 610 -6.49 -14.98 -12.61
N LYS A 611 -6.39 -13.95 -11.76
CA LYS A 611 -7.51 -13.04 -11.44
C LYS A 611 -7.79 -12.09 -12.60
N ASP A 612 -6.75 -11.62 -13.27
CA ASP A 612 -6.84 -10.71 -14.43
C ASP A 612 -7.50 -11.38 -15.63
N ILE A 613 -7.02 -12.58 -15.99
CA ILE A 613 -7.53 -13.35 -17.13
C ILE A 613 -8.99 -13.74 -16.90
N SER A 614 -9.32 -14.17 -15.69
CA SER A 614 -10.71 -14.52 -15.33
C SER A 614 -11.63 -13.29 -15.40
N THR A 615 -11.14 -12.13 -14.96
CA THR A 615 -11.87 -10.85 -15.03
C THR A 615 -12.15 -10.43 -16.49
N LEU A 616 -11.16 -10.55 -17.39
CA LEU A 616 -11.35 -10.29 -18.81
C LEU A 616 -12.36 -11.25 -19.45
N TYR A 617 -12.24 -12.55 -19.16
CA TYR A 617 -13.19 -13.54 -19.64
C TYR A 617 -14.62 -13.19 -19.20
N ALA A 618 -14.82 -12.95 -17.91
CA ALA A 618 -16.13 -12.61 -17.35
C ALA A 618 -16.72 -11.34 -17.97
N ALA A 619 -15.90 -10.30 -18.22
CA ALA A 619 -16.35 -9.06 -18.85
C ALA A 619 -16.89 -9.29 -20.28
N ILE A 620 -16.16 -10.05 -21.10
CA ILE A 620 -16.57 -10.37 -22.48
C ILE A 620 -17.82 -11.28 -22.47
N ALA A 621 -17.83 -12.30 -21.61
CA ALA A 621 -18.92 -13.27 -21.48
C ALA A 621 -20.23 -12.60 -21.07
N ARG A 622 -20.20 -11.76 -20.03
CA ARG A 622 -21.36 -10.98 -19.57
C ARG A 622 -21.87 -10.05 -20.68
N LYS A 623 -20.97 -9.40 -21.42
CA LYS A 623 -21.37 -8.55 -22.57
C LYS A 623 -21.99 -9.36 -23.71
N ALA A 624 -21.62 -10.64 -23.88
CA ALA A 624 -22.19 -11.57 -24.87
C ALA A 624 -23.53 -12.20 -24.42
N GLY A 625 -24.02 -11.82 -23.24
CA GLY A 625 -25.26 -12.32 -22.65
C GLY A 625 -25.12 -13.63 -21.86
N LEU A 626 -23.89 -14.05 -21.52
CA LEU A 626 -23.66 -15.22 -20.68
C LEU A 626 -23.71 -14.85 -19.19
N ASN A 627 -24.25 -15.75 -18.37
CA ASN A 627 -24.10 -15.68 -16.91
C ASN A 627 -22.73 -16.26 -16.53
N ALA A 628 -21.76 -15.39 -16.27
CA ALA A 628 -20.39 -15.79 -15.93
C ALA A 628 -19.96 -15.14 -14.61
N ASP A 629 -19.56 -15.95 -13.64
CA ASP A 629 -19.09 -15.52 -12.32
C ASP A 629 -17.69 -16.03 -12.02
N LEU A 630 -16.97 -15.29 -11.17
CA LEU A 630 -15.64 -15.66 -10.73
C LEU A 630 -15.73 -16.63 -9.55
N VAL A 631 -14.89 -17.66 -9.56
CA VAL A 631 -14.84 -18.68 -8.51
C VAL A 631 -13.48 -18.59 -7.81
N LEU A 632 -13.53 -18.44 -6.48
CA LEU A 632 -12.35 -18.54 -5.63
C LEU A 632 -12.06 -20.01 -5.34
N ILE A 633 -10.87 -20.47 -5.67
CA ILE A 633 -10.49 -21.87 -5.51
C ILE A 633 -9.04 -21.95 -5.02
N ASN A 634 -8.80 -22.73 -3.98
CA ASN A 634 -7.44 -23.08 -3.58
C ASN A 634 -6.87 -24.00 -4.65
N THR A 635 -5.96 -23.47 -5.46
CA THR A 635 -5.32 -24.21 -6.54
C THR A 635 -3.96 -24.76 -6.08
N ARG A 636 -3.40 -25.72 -6.85
CA ARG A 636 -2.13 -26.42 -6.58
C ARG A 636 -2.22 -27.49 -5.47
N ASN A 637 -1.12 -28.21 -5.30
CA ASN A 637 -0.93 -29.24 -4.27
C ASN A 637 -0.65 -28.62 -2.89
N ASN A 638 -1.39 -27.56 -2.51
CA ASN A 638 -1.27 -26.87 -1.22
C ASN A 638 -1.94 -27.64 -0.07
N GLY A 639 -2.44 -28.84 -0.36
CA GLY A 639 -3.21 -29.69 0.54
C GLY A 639 -4.71 -29.41 0.52
N GLN A 640 -5.49 -30.45 0.76
CA GLN A 640 -6.96 -30.39 0.78
C GLN A 640 -7.51 -29.75 2.05
N LYS A 641 -6.73 -29.72 3.14
CA LYS A 641 -7.14 -29.24 4.45
C LYS A 641 -6.53 -27.89 4.83
N ASP A 642 -5.83 -27.22 3.91
CA ASP A 642 -5.17 -25.95 4.21
C ASP A 642 -6.15 -24.79 4.44
N VAL A 643 -7.34 -24.88 3.83
CA VAL A 643 -8.37 -23.85 3.88
C VAL A 643 -9.68 -24.47 4.39
N LEU A 644 -9.75 -24.69 5.71
CA LEU A 644 -10.89 -25.35 6.35
C LEU A 644 -12.00 -24.38 6.78
N LEU A 645 -11.59 -23.22 7.31
CA LEU A 645 -12.49 -22.16 7.78
C LEU A 645 -12.50 -20.97 6.81
N PRO A 646 -13.60 -20.20 6.77
CA PRO A 646 -13.69 -18.96 6.01
C PRO A 646 -12.48 -18.05 6.24
N SER A 647 -11.68 -17.88 5.18
CA SER A 647 -10.40 -17.17 5.22
C SER A 647 -10.00 -16.69 3.81
N LEU A 648 -9.07 -15.73 3.77
CA LEU A 648 -8.51 -15.21 2.51
C LEU A 648 -7.34 -16.05 1.97
N ASN A 649 -7.09 -17.23 2.55
CA ASN A 649 -5.98 -18.13 2.19
C ASN A 649 -6.29 -19.00 0.96
N PHE A 650 -7.23 -18.59 0.11
CA PHE A 650 -7.56 -19.30 -1.13
C PHE A 650 -6.54 -19.05 -2.25
N ASN A 651 -5.64 -18.05 -2.08
CA ASN A 651 -4.66 -17.62 -3.08
C ASN A 651 -3.23 -17.86 -2.60
#